data_AF-A0A2W1DI20-F1
#
_entry.id   AF-A0A2W1DI20-F1
#
_cell.length_a   1.000
_cell.length_b   1.000
_cell.length_c   1.000
_cell.angle_alpha   90.00
_cell.angle_beta   90.00
_cell.angle_gamma   90.00
#
_symmetry.space_group_name_H-M   'P 1'
#
loop_
_entity.id
_entity.type
_entity.pdbx_description
1 polymer ?
#
loop_
_entity_poly.entity_id
_entity_poly.type
_entity_poly.pdbx_seq_one_letter_code
_entity_poly.pdbx_strand_id
1 'polypeptide(L)'
;MSASSHPLAPLSASEIKNAAAIIKASWPAHTELYYKAITLQEPPKTEVLKYLEAEHNGKPLPAISRKAFINYYIRNTNKFHEAIVDLTSGRVDRNVLLGPFIHANGDGEEIIAIEKVALEDEKVKAEIAKLELPKGTVVISDPWIYGSDGIGDEERLYQCFLYLRDPMNPSEADSNHYAMPLPISPVVSTATMKVIRVDILPTGADNTIKPVGKYKIQPPNEYIPEAQKLRTDLKPLNVVQPEGASFQVQQQGTSNVISWQKWTFRVGFNQREGMVLYDVRYDNRNLFYRLSLSDMNIPYADPRHPYFKKSAFDLGDAGAGIMANNLKLGCDCLGSIYYLSSVLSDDKGGVLDMPNVVCIHEQDAGIGFKHTNYRTGRAVVARSRELVLQSIITVSNYEYILAFIFNQAGELEYEIRATGILSTQPIDEGVEVPFGTVVHPGTLAPHHQHIFSLRIDPMIDGYDNRLVYDEAFAMPRSEWNPHGTGYYVKETVVEKSGGYDIDYDNNRSFKICNPNSRNPVNGKAVAYKIQAPPFQKILSDKDSFNYKRAEFSDHNIYVVKHKDGELYAGGLYTNQSRGGTGVRSWAERNENVKDTDLVVYVQAGINHIPRVEDFPVMPCEVLSIHLKPVNFFDKNPALDVPPSEQAFNKSNLLSEQHQQPSVTATVGENAKVGSIDALKKHSKITLLQLSNIRATFTPNPDASIFDTHNAMAPNDKAGRVVFIGNIPYGGTEELIIETLGRVGQVNNFRLVYDKETGRPKGFGFAEFADADAAASAVRNLNDYDLMGRKLRVDWSNESGSGDNAPSNRDQGAPPAMNGQQAAPAAAQPSSALGPLPPGVELPPNLTCPDAISRTLSTLPPDQLLDILSQMKGLVMTDPAKATELLRQAPQLAYAIFQSLLLLQLVDPAILTSLVETSAAPAPVAPAPPVQQVQQPPPQVTRPPMPYAGYPPQVAPTPPQPQAPQPYTQPPQQQQAPAMEQQAIYAQVMALTQQQIDALTPEYRNQIIAIRQAIMAGGRP
;
A
#
# COMPACT_ATOMS: atom_id res chain seq x y z
N MET A 1 21.18 29.52 30.89
CA MET A 1 20.88 28.10 31.16
C MET A 1 20.16 27.58 29.94
N SER A 2 20.78 26.70 29.13
CA SER A 2 20.04 26.08 28.02
C SER A 2 18.91 25.26 28.64
N ALA A 3 17.72 25.29 28.04
CA ALA A 3 16.65 24.38 28.44
C ALA A 3 17.20 22.95 28.44
N SER A 4 16.94 22.19 29.52
CA SER A 4 17.33 20.77 29.59
C SER A 4 16.71 20.04 28.40
N SER A 5 17.52 19.33 27.61
CA SER A 5 17.02 18.51 26.50
C SER A 5 16.13 17.38 27.04
N HIS A 6 15.10 16.99 26.30
CA HIS A 6 14.28 15.84 26.65
C HIS A 6 15.16 14.56 26.65
N PRO A 7 15.00 13.61 27.60
CA PRO A 7 15.89 12.45 27.72
C PRO A 7 16.00 11.59 26.47
N LEU A 8 14.92 11.48 25.69
CA LEU A 8 14.84 10.75 24.42
C LEU A 8 15.20 11.59 23.18
N ALA A 9 15.54 12.87 23.33
CA ALA A 9 15.91 13.69 22.19
C ALA A 9 17.26 13.23 21.62
N PRO A 10 17.49 13.23 20.28
CA PRO A 10 18.80 12.90 19.69
C PRO A 10 19.95 13.72 20.27
N LEU A 11 21.20 13.25 20.17
CA LEU A 11 22.33 14.08 20.58
C LEU A 11 22.42 15.35 19.71
N SER A 12 22.71 16.48 20.35
CA SER A 12 23.02 17.72 19.66
C SER A 12 24.44 17.72 19.08
N ALA A 13 24.70 18.63 18.15
CA ALA A 13 26.03 18.81 17.55
C ALA A 13 27.15 19.03 18.58
N SER A 14 26.86 19.74 19.67
CA SER A 14 27.82 19.94 20.77
C SER A 14 28.02 18.68 21.61
N GLU A 15 26.95 17.92 21.88
CA GLU A 15 27.04 16.64 22.60
C GLU A 15 27.85 15.61 21.82
N ILE A 16 27.67 15.51 20.49
CA ILE A 16 28.45 14.63 19.60
C ILE A 16 29.95 14.97 19.69
N LYS A 17 30.30 16.25 19.48
CA LYS A 17 31.70 16.70 19.54
C LYS A 17 32.32 16.49 20.93
N ASN A 18 31.53 16.71 22.00
CA ASN A 18 32.00 16.49 23.37
C ASN A 18 32.24 15.00 23.66
N ALA A 19 31.33 14.12 23.24
CA ALA A 19 31.48 12.67 23.35
C ALA A 19 32.77 12.19 22.64
N ALA A 20 32.99 12.64 21.40
CA ALA A 20 34.21 12.35 20.64
C ALA A 20 35.46 12.86 21.36
N ALA A 21 35.44 14.08 21.89
CA ALA A 21 36.58 14.67 22.59
C ALA A 21 36.95 13.87 23.87
N ILE A 22 35.96 13.43 24.64
CA ILE A 22 36.16 12.62 25.85
C ILE A 22 36.80 11.27 25.51
N ILE A 23 36.33 10.58 24.46
CA ILE A 23 36.95 9.33 24.01
C ILE A 23 38.36 9.57 23.49
N LYS A 24 38.56 10.58 22.65
CA LYS A 24 39.88 10.93 22.11
C LYS A 24 40.90 11.20 23.22
N ALA A 25 40.49 11.86 24.30
CA ALA A 25 41.34 12.14 25.46
C ALA A 25 41.73 10.88 26.26
N SER A 26 41.01 9.77 26.08
CA SER A 26 41.33 8.48 26.71
C SER A 26 42.47 7.73 26.01
N TRP A 27 42.94 8.24 24.86
CA TRP A 27 44.01 7.65 24.07
C TRP A 27 45.25 8.57 24.02
N PRO A 28 46.46 8.02 23.77
CA PRO A 28 47.65 8.83 23.51
C PRO A 28 47.40 9.86 22.40
N ALA A 29 47.97 11.07 22.52
CA ALA A 29 47.64 12.22 21.68
C ALA A 29 47.71 11.98 20.15
N HIS A 30 48.59 11.09 19.69
CA HIS A 30 48.79 10.75 18.28
C HIS A 30 47.94 9.56 17.78
N THR A 31 47.06 9.00 18.62
CA THR A 31 46.20 7.87 18.25
C THR A 31 45.04 8.37 17.40
N GLU A 32 45.05 8.10 16.10
CA GLU A 32 43.92 8.45 15.23
C GLU A 32 42.76 7.48 15.43
N LEU A 33 41.57 8.04 15.61
CA LEU A 33 40.33 7.27 15.76
C LEU A 33 39.50 7.43 14.50
N TYR A 34 38.74 6.39 14.20
CA TYR A 34 37.80 6.35 13.09
C TYR A 34 36.44 5.97 13.66
N TYR A 35 35.61 6.99 13.90
CA TYR A 35 34.30 6.84 14.53
C TYR A 35 33.32 6.28 13.50
N LYS A 36 32.49 5.33 13.92
CA LYS A 36 31.49 4.70 13.04
C LYS A 36 30.07 5.17 13.40
N ALA A 37 29.83 5.42 14.68
CA ALA A 37 28.64 6.09 15.19
C ALA A 37 28.93 6.74 16.56
N ILE A 38 28.40 7.95 16.76
CA ILE A 38 28.19 8.57 18.07
C ILE A 38 26.71 8.92 18.15
N THR A 39 25.97 8.20 18.99
CA THR A 39 24.51 8.36 19.09
C THR A 39 24.03 8.33 20.53
N LEU A 40 22.76 8.68 20.75
CA LEU A 40 22.16 8.66 22.07
C LEU A 40 22.17 7.22 22.59
N GLN A 41 22.74 7.00 23.78
CA GLN A 41 22.42 5.83 24.56
C GLN A 41 21.07 6.09 25.22
N GLU A 42 19.99 5.51 24.67
CA GLU A 42 18.65 5.69 25.25
C GLU A 42 18.67 5.34 26.75
N PRO A 43 18.13 6.20 27.63
CA PRO A 43 18.08 5.92 29.06
C PRO A 43 17.21 4.70 29.35
N PRO A 44 17.39 4.04 30.51
CA PRO A 44 16.54 2.93 30.91
C PRO A 44 15.05 3.31 30.84
N LYS A 45 14.21 2.48 30.21
CA LYS A 45 12.77 2.75 30.03
C LYS A 45 12.10 3.13 31.35
N THR A 46 12.46 2.43 32.43
CA THR A 46 11.92 2.68 33.78
C THR A 46 12.20 4.09 34.32
N GLU A 47 13.30 4.73 33.94
CA GLU A 47 13.59 6.13 34.31
C GLU A 47 12.80 7.10 33.43
N VAL A 48 12.74 6.82 32.12
CA VAL A 48 11.97 7.62 31.16
C VAL A 48 10.48 7.62 31.50
N LEU A 49 9.90 6.49 31.91
CA LEU A 49 8.50 6.43 32.32
C LEU A 49 8.19 7.36 33.50
N LYS A 50 9.09 7.44 34.50
CA LYS A 50 8.95 8.39 35.61
C LYS A 50 9.05 9.84 35.13
N TYR A 51 9.90 10.10 34.14
CA TYR A 51 10.01 11.40 33.51
C TYR A 51 8.75 11.79 32.76
N LEU A 52 8.23 10.90 31.89
CA LEU A 52 6.99 11.12 31.12
C LEU A 52 5.79 11.31 32.05
N GLU A 53 5.68 10.53 33.12
CA GLU A 53 4.63 10.71 34.12
C GLU A 53 4.72 12.10 34.78
N ALA A 54 5.93 12.57 35.12
CA ALA A 54 6.11 13.91 35.67
C ALA A 54 5.78 15.00 34.63
N GLU A 55 6.25 14.85 33.39
CA GLU A 55 6.02 15.76 32.28
C GLU A 55 4.53 15.94 32.00
N HIS A 56 3.79 14.82 31.82
CA HIS A 56 2.35 14.84 31.53
C HIS A 56 1.50 15.41 32.67
N ASN A 57 1.97 15.30 33.91
CA ASN A 57 1.26 15.82 35.08
C ASN A 57 1.73 17.22 35.50
N GLY A 58 2.61 17.87 34.73
CA GLY A 58 3.18 19.18 35.08
C GLY A 58 3.94 19.20 36.41
N LYS A 59 4.51 18.06 36.81
CA LYS A 59 5.31 17.90 38.03
C LYS A 59 6.79 18.19 37.75
N PRO A 60 7.62 18.41 38.79
CA PRO A 60 9.07 18.54 38.62
C PRO A 60 9.68 17.33 37.91
N LEU A 61 10.44 17.58 36.86
CA LEU A 61 11.03 16.55 36.01
C LEU A 61 12.22 15.87 36.74
N PRO A 62 12.25 14.52 36.84
CA PRO A 62 13.41 13.79 37.33
C PRO A 62 14.65 14.07 36.47
N ALA A 63 15.81 14.17 37.11
CA ALA A 63 17.08 14.26 36.40
C ALA A 63 17.48 12.87 35.87
N ILE A 64 17.80 12.80 34.58
CA ILE A 64 18.29 11.58 33.91
C ILE A 64 19.67 11.91 33.31
N SER A 65 20.65 11.05 33.57
CA SER A 65 21.99 11.21 33.00
C SER A 65 21.94 11.08 31.48
N ARG A 66 22.64 11.98 30.80
CA ARG A 66 22.69 12.07 29.34
C ARG A 66 23.89 11.30 28.83
N LYS A 67 23.68 10.20 28.12
CA LYS A 67 24.76 9.29 27.70
C LYS A 67 24.84 9.14 26.18
N ALA A 68 26.06 8.98 25.68
CA ALA A 68 26.34 8.70 24.28
C ALA A 68 26.91 7.28 24.13
N PHE A 69 26.32 6.50 23.22
CA PHE A 69 26.89 5.27 22.69
C PHE A 69 27.86 5.61 21.55
N ILE A 70 29.03 4.99 21.56
CA ILE A 70 30.10 5.27 20.60
C ILE A 70 30.72 3.97 20.14
N ASN A 71 30.87 3.78 18.84
CA ASN A 71 31.70 2.71 18.29
C ASN A 71 32.75 3.30 17.32
N TYR A 72 33.96 2.75 17.35
CA TYR A 72 35.09 3.30 16.60
C TYR A 72 36.23 2.29 16.43
N TYR A 73 37.03 2.48 15.38
CA TYR A 73 38.32 1.80 15.23
C TYR A 73 39.47 2.71 15.67
N ILE A 74 40.58 2.11 16.09
CA ILE A 74 41.88 2.78 15.96
C ILE A 74 42.25 2.72 14.49
N ARG A 75 42.42 3.88 13.85
CA ARG A 75 42.60 4.01 12.39
C ARG A 75 43.78 3.17 11.91
N ASN A 76 43.64 2.53 10.73
CA ASN A 76 44.62 1.61 10.14
C ASN A 76 44.94 0.37 11.01
N THR A 77 43.99 -0.08 11.83
CA THR A 77 44.07 -1.34 12.57
C THR A 77 42.73 -2.04 12.55
N ASN A 78 42.69 -3.32 12.94
CA ASN A 78 41.46 -4.08 13.14
C ASN A 78 40.87 -3.92 14.57
N LYS A 79 41.39 -2.98 15.38
CA LYS A 79 41.01 -2.83 16.79
C LYS A 79 39.70 -2.05 16.94
N PHE A 80 38.59 -2.78 16.91
CA PHE A 80 37.25 -2.22 17.06
C PHE A 80 36.86 -2.03 18.53
N HIS A 81 36.34 -0.86 18.87
CA HIS A 81 35.93 -0.51 20.23
C HIS A 81 34.48 -0.07 20.30
N GLU A 82 33.89 -0.33 21.46
CA GLU A 82 32.58 0.15 21.88
C GLU A 82 32.71 0.89 23.20
N ALA A 83 32.07 2.05 23.31
CA ALA A 83 32.16 2.90 24.49
C ALA A 83 30.81 3.56 24.83
N ILE A 84 30.65 3.90 26.11
CA ILE A 84 29.56 4.70 26.64
C ILE A 84 30.18 5.88 27.39
N VAL A 85 29.77 7.10 27.02
CA VAL A 85 30.20 8.34 27.68
C VAL A 85 29.01 8.98 28.37
N ASP A 86 29.14 9.26 29.66
CA ASP A 86 28.18 10.08 30.40
C ASP A 86 28.55 11.56 30.21
N LEU A 87 27.77 12.25 29.38
CA LEU A 87 27.94 13.66 29.05
C LEU A 87 27.55 14.57 30.23
N THR A 88 26.73 14.10 31.16
CA THR A 88 26.38 14.85 32.36
C THR A 88 27.57 14.94 33.32
N SER A 89 28.30 13.83 33.52
CA SER A 89 29.47 13.81 34.40
C SER A 89 30.82 14.03 33.70
N GLY A 90 30.84 14.00 32.36
CA GLY A 90 32.04 14.14 31.54
C GLY A 90 32.99 12.94 31.61
N ARG A 91 32.46 11.74 31.88
CA ARG A 91 33.25 10.53 32.13
C ARG A 91 32.94 9.42 31.13
N VAL A 92 33.93 8.56 30.92
CA VAL A 92 33.77 7.30 30.17
C VAL A 92 33.27 6.24 31.14
N ASP A 93 32.03 5.79 30.97
CA ASP A 93 31.44 4.72 31.78
C ASP A 93 31.95 3.35 31.33
N ARG A 94 32.18 3.19 30.02
CA ARG A 94 32.65 1.96 29.40
C ARG A 94 33.45 2.27 28.15
N ASN A 95 34.54 1.52 27.93
CA ASN A 95 35.30 1.52 26.67
C ASN A 95 35.98 0.16 26.55
N VAL A 96 35.54 -0.68 25.61
CA VAL A 96 35.97 -2.08 25.47
C VAL A 96 36.46 -2.35 24.06
N LEU A 97 37.55 -3.12 23.96
CA LEU A 97 38.00 -3.73 22.71
C LEU A 97 37.11 -4.94 22.42
N LEU A 98 36.50 -4.97 21.24
CA LEU A 98 35.65 -6.07 20.80
C LEU A 98 36.48 -7.18 20.15
N GLY A 99 35.92 -8.39 20.19
CA GLY A 99 36.57 -9.61 19.69
C GLY A 99 36.54 -9.74 18.15
N PRO A 100 37.14 -10.82 17.62
CA PRO A 100 37.03 -11.15 16.19
C PRO A 100 35.57 -11.39 15.81
N PHE A 101 35.24 -11.25 14.52
CA PHE A 101 33.88 -11.42 13.95
C PHE A 101 32.85 -10.38 14.40
N ILE A 102 33.27 -9.33 15.10
CA ILE A 102 32.43 -8.19 15.46
C ILE A 102 32.94 -6.97 14.69
N HIS A 103 32.13 -6.50 13.75
CA HIS A 103 32.53 -5.45 12.82
C HIS A 103 31.50 -4.33 12.80
N ALA A 104 31.97 -3.10 12.63
CA ALA A 104 31.09 -1.95 12.49
C ALA A 104 30.37 -1.94 11.13
N ASN A 105 29.32 -1.12 11.05
CA ASN A 105 28.69 -0.68 9.80
C ASN A 105 29.69 0.04 8.87
N GLY A 106 29.38 0.11 7.58
CA GLY A 106 30.04 0.98 6.60
C GLY A 106 29.74 2.47 6.81
N ASP A 107 30.55 3.34 6.20
CA ASP A 107 30.25 4.76 6.04
C ASP A 107 30.72 5.27 4.67
N GLY A 108 30.21 6.43 4.25
CA GLY A 108 30.42 6.94 2.89
C GLY A 108 31.90 7.20 2.54
N GLU A 109 32.68 7.75 3.47
CA GLU A 109 34.11 8.00 3.26
C GLU A 109 34.89 6.68 3.10
N GLU A 110 34.50 5.63 3.84
CA GLU A 110 35.04 4.28 3.69
C GLU A 110 34.80 3.72 2.29
N ILE A 111 33.55 3.82 1.82
CA ILE A 111 33.12 3.25 0.54
C ILE A 111 33.88 3.91 -0.61
N ILE A 112 33.97 5.23 -0.62
CA ILE A 112 34.72 5.98 -1.64
C ILE A 112 36.21 5.59 -1.61
N ALA A 113 36.80 5.43 -0.42
CA ALA A 113 38.19 5.01 -0.30
C ALA A 113 38.42 3.57 -0.82
N ILE A 114 37.47 2.66 -0.57
CA ILE A 114 37.53 1.27 -1.05
C ILE A 114 37.39 1.19 -2.57
N GLU A 115 36.45 1.94 -3.15
CA GLU A 115 36.29 2.06 -4.61
C GLU A 115 37.61 2.47 -5.26
N LYS A 116 38.24 3.53 -4.75
CA LYS A 116 39.53 4.00 -5.23
C LYS A 116 40.61 2.93 -5.12
N VAL A 117 40.73 2.26 -3.96
CA VAL A 117 41.71 1.18 -3.75
C VAL A 117 41.52 0.03 -4.74
N ALA A 118 40.26 -0.36 -5.00
CA ALA A 118 39.95 -1.43 -5.93
C ALA A 118 40.36 -1.08 -7.37
N LEU A 119 40.03 0.14 -7.84
CA LEU A 119 40.30 0.57 -9.21
C LEU A 119 41.77 0.96 -9.45
N GLU A 120 42.50 1.37 -8.40
CA GLU A 120 43.94 1.69 -8.50
C GLU A 120 44.87 0.47 -8.42
N ASP A 121 44.38 -0.70 -7.99
CA ASP A 121 45.20 -1.90 -7.83
C ASP A 121 45.65 -2.50 -9.18
N GLU A 122 46.94 -2.82 -9.28
CA GLU A 122 47.55 -3.30 -10.53
C GLU A 122 47.05 -4.67 -10.97
N LYS A 123 46.63 -5.55 -10.03
CA LYS A 123 46.03 -6.85 -10.40
C LYS A 123 44.64 -6.64 -10.99
N VAL A 124 43.86 -5.72 -10.42
CA VAL A 124 42.53 -5.38 -10.94
C VAL A 124 42.64 -4.75 -12.32
N LYS A 125 43.56 -3.79 -12.52
CA LYS A 125 43.84 -3.21 -13.84
C LYS A 125 44.29 -4.27 -14.85
N ALA A 126 45.10 -5.24 -14.45
CA ALA A 126 45.52 -6.33 -15.31
C ALA A 126 44.36 -7.23 -15.75
N GLU A 127 43.37 -7.50 -14.88
CA GLU A 127 42.15 -8.21 -15.26
C GLU A 127 41.26 -7.37 -16.19
N ILE A 128 41.07 -6.08 -15.88
CA ILE A 128 40.30 -5.14 -16.73
C ILE A 128 40.93 -5.03 -18.13
N ALA A 129 42.26 -5.01 -18.23
CA ALA A 129 42.96 -4.93 -19.52
C ALA A 129 42.63 -6.10 -20.47
N LYS A 130 42.31 -7.28 -19.93
CA LYS A 130 41.92 -8.47 -20.72
C LYS A 130 40.55 -8.31 -21.40
N LEU A 131 39.72 -7.39 -20.92
CA LEU A 131 38.41 -7.09 -21.50
C LEU A 131 38.50 -6.35 -22.84
N GLU A 132 39.68 -5.80 -23.21
CA GLU A 132 39.88 -5.00 -24.43
C GLU A 132 38.86 -3.87 -24.60
N LEU A 133 38.51 -3.18 -23.51
CA LEU A 133 37.49 -2.13 -23.52
C LEU A 133 37.86 -0.97 -24.46
N PRO A 134 36.86 -0.31 -25.09
CA PRO A 134 37.11 0.89 -25.89
C PRO A 134 37.87 1.97 -25.10
N LYS A 135 38.77 2.69 -25.79
CA LYS A 135 39.52 3.79 -25.18
C LYS A 135 38.56 4.85 -24.63
N GLY A 136 38.72 5.22 -23.36
CA GLY A 136 37.88 6.21 -22.69
C GLY A 136 36.71 5.61 -21.91
N THR A 137 36.53 4.28 -21.92
CA THR A 137 35.55 3.59 -21.07
C THR A 137 35.82 3.86 -19.59
N VAL A 138 34.75 4.10 -18.83
CA VAL A 138 34.81 4.31 -17.37
C VAL A 138 34.30 3.06 -16.67
N VAL A 139 35.14 2.49 -15.80
CA VAL A 139 34.78 1.36 -14.93
C VAL A 139 34.33 1.91 -13.60
N ILE A 140 33.18 1.45 -13.13
CA ILE A 140 32.59 1.79 -11.83
C ILE A 140 32.76 0.58 -10.90
N SER A 141 33.00 0.83 -9.62
CA SER A 141 33.06 -0.20 -8.59
C SER A 141 32.06 0.11 -7.50
N ASP A 142 31.18 -0.83 -7.18
CA ASP A 142 30.29 -0.78 -6.02
C ASP A 142 30.86 -1.64 -4.90
N PRO A 143 31.44 -1.05 -3.84
CA PRO A 143 31.89 -1.79 -2.67
C PRO A 143 30.70 -2.25 -1.84
N TRP A 144 30.52 -3.57 -1.77
CA TRP A 144 29.56 -4.21 -0.88
C TRP A 144 30.25 -4.69 0.39
N ILE A 145 29.55 -4.55 1.51
CA ILE A 145 29.87 -5.31 2.72
C ILE A 145 30.04 -6.80 2.39
N TYR A 146 30.94 -7.47 3.08
CA TYR A 146 31.38 -8.80 2.65
C TYR A 146 30.32 -9.90 2.76
N GLY A 147 29.31 -9.71 3.61
CA GLY A 147 28.43 -10.81 4.04
C GLY A 147 29.18 -11.78 4.95
N SER A 148 28.78 -13.05 5.01
CA SER A 148 29.55 -14.06 5.73
C SER A 148 29.30 -15.45 5.16
N ASP A 149 30.38 -16.21 5.04
CA ASP A 149 30.36 -17.62 4.65
C ASP A 149 31.18 -18.51 5.60
N GLY A 150 31.82 -17.92 6.62
CA GLY A 150 32.63 -18.65 7.59
C GLY A 150 34.04 -18.93 7.13
N ILE A 151 34.48 -18.40 5.99
CA ILE A 151 35.77 -18.73 5.38
C ILE A 151 36.65 -17.48 5.28
N GLY A 152 37.64 -17.38 6.18
CA GLY A 152 38.65 -16.31 6.13
C GLY A 152 38.05 -14.91 6.28
N ASP A 153 36.95 -14.80 7.01
CA ASP A 153 36.17 -13.59 7.26
C ASP A 153 36.30 -13.11 8.72
N GLU A 154 37.42 -13.44 9.40
CA GLU A 154 37.77 -12.92 10.73
C GLU A 154 38.03 -11.41 10.72
N GLU A 155 38.62 -10.90 9.64
CA GLU A 155 38.88 -9.48 9.42
C GLU A 155 37.74 -8.85 8.63
N ARG A 156 37.55 -7.53 8.80
CA ARG A 156 36.52 -6.79 8.07
C ARG A 156 36.94 -6.60 6.60
N LEU A 157 36.10 -7.07 5.69
CA LEU A 157 36.33 -7.09 4.25
C LEU A 157 35.20 -6.38 3.50
N TYR A 158 35.48 -6.03 2.24
CA TYR A 158 34.48 -5.61 1.26
C TYR A 158 34.68 -6.41 -0.04
N GLN A 159 33.58 -6.73 -0.70
CA GLN A 159 33.55 -7.31 -2.04
C GLN A 159 33.12 -6.20 -3.02
N CYS A 160 33.96 -5.87 -3.99
CA CYS A 160 33.69 -4.82 -4.97
C CYS A 160 33.11 -5.43 -6.25
N PHE A 161 31.89 -5.06 -6.63
CA PHE A 161 31.29 -5.48 -7.90
C PHE A 161 31.57 -4.41 -8.95
N LEU A 162 32.12 -4.82 -10.11
CA LEU A 162 32.53 -3.89 -11.15
C LEU A 162 31.49 -3.79 -12.26
N TYR A 163 31.34 -2.59 -12.80
CA TYR A 163 30.39 -2.25 -13.85
C TYR A 163 31.04 -1.32 -14.88
N LEU A 164 30.38 -1.14 -16.03
CA LEU A 164 30.75 -0.11 -17.00
C LEU A 164 29.68 0.98 -17.04
N ARG A 165 30.12 2.23 -17.02
CA ARG A 165 29.34 3.33 -17.59
C ARG A 165 29.21 3.13 -19.10
N ASP A 166 28.12 3.59 -19.73
CA ASP A 166 27.94 3.51 -21.19
C ASP A 166 29.23 3.91 -21.94
N PRO A 167 29.93 2.97 -22.59
CA PRO A 167 31.16 3.24 -23.32
C PRO A 167 30.95 4.13 -24.55
N MET A 168 29.71 4.24 -25.03
CA MET A 168 29.36 5.11 -26.15
C MET A 168 29.06 6.55 -25.70
N ASN A 169 28.81 6.77 -24.42
CA ASN A 169 28.62 8.09 -23.81
C ASN A 169 29.33 8.19 -22.43
N PRO A 170 30.66 8.02 -22.36
CA PRO A 170 31.38 7.89 -21.09
C PRO A 170 31.41 9.18 -20.24
N SER A 171 31.04 10.32 -20.84
CA SER A 171 30.90 11.60 -20.14
C SER A 171 29.60 11.74 -19.36
N GLU A 172 28.58 10.92 -19.64
CA GLU A 172 27.32 10.94 -18.89
C GLU A 172 27.54 10.29 -17.52
N ALA A 173 27.67 11.12 -16.48
CA ALA A 173 28.03 10.64 -15.15
C ALA A 173 26.94 9.79 -14.50
N ASP A 174 25.68 10.07 -14.86
CA ASP A 174 24.47 9.46 -14.31
C ASP A 174 23.98 8.26 -15.14
N SER A 175 24.82 7.76 -16.07
CA SER A 175 24.50 6.58 -16.87
C SER A 175 24.36 5.32 -16.00
N ASN A 176 23.39 4.49 -16.34
CA ASN A 176 23.04 3.27 -15.63
C ASN A 176 24.11 2.18 -15.79
N HIS A 177 25.13 2.22 -14.94
CA HIS A 177 26.21 1.24 -14.95
C HIS A 177 25.73 -0.18 -14.59
N TYR A 178 24.62 -0.33 -13.86
CA TYR A 178 24.02 -1.64 -13.57
C TYR A 178 23.57 -2.40 -14.82
N ALA A 179 23.46 -1.73 -15.97
CA ALA A 179 23.17 -2.38 -17.25
C ALA A 179 24.36 -3.16 -17.83
N MET A 180 25.58 -2.95 -17.33
CA MET A 180 26.81 -3.54 -17.86
C MET A 180 27.75 -4.08 -16.76
N PRO A 181 27.32 -5.12 -16.00
CA PRO A 181 28.16 -5.74 -14.99
C PRO A 181 29.36 -6.49 -15.59
N LEU A 182 30.51 -6.45 -14.89
CA LEU A 182 31.76 -7.09 -15.30
C LEU A 182 32.03 -8.39 -14.52
N PRO A 183 32.70 -9.39 -15.12
CA PRO A 183 33.01 -10.67 -14.47
C PRO A 183 34.25 -10.62 -13.56
N ILE A 184 34.50 -9.48 -12.91
CA ILE A 184 35.67 -9.23 -12.06
C ILE A 184 35.18 -8.62 -10.76
N SER A 185 35.61 -9.17 -9.61
CA SER A 185 35.25 -8.65 -8.30
C SER A 185 36.43 -8.63 -7.31
N PRO A 186 37.05 -7.47 -7.09
CA PRO A 186 38.11 -7.32 -6.09
C PRO A 186 37.59 -7.49 -4.66
N VAL A 187 38.45 -7.98 -3.76
CA VAL A 187 38.17 -8.02 -2.32
C VAL A 187 39.18 -7.19 -1.57
N VAL A 188 38.70 -6.26 -0.76
CA VAL A 188 39.50 -5.26 -0.06
C VAL A 188 39.46 -5.52 1.46
N SER A 189 40.62 -5.53 2.10
CA SER A 189 40.73 -5.53 3.57
C SER A 189 40.69 -4.10 4.09
N THR A 190 39.76 -3.80 5.01
CA THR A 190 39.67 -2.45 5.60
C THR A 190 40.77 -2.18 6.62
N ALA A 191 41.41 -3.23 7.15
CA ALA A 191 42.53 -3.08 8.08
C ALA A 191 43.80 -2.58 7.37
N THR A 192 44.03 -3.04 6.14
CA THR A 192 45.23 -2.69 5.35
C THR A 192 44.95 -1.72 4.21
N MET A 193 43.68 -1.50 3.87
CA MET A 193 43.22 -0.74 2.69
C MET A 193 43.90 -1.20 1.41
N LYS A 194 43.88 -2.52 1.17
CA LYS A 194 44.49 -3.17 0.00
C LYS A 194 43.58 -4.26 -0.58
N VAL A 195 43.68 -4.45 -1.89
CA VAL A 195 43.10 -5.62 -2.57
C VAL A 195 43.88 -6.87 -2.14
N ILE A 196 43.19 -7.81 -1.50
CA ILE A 196 43.79 -9.06 -1.01
C ILE A 196 43.61 -10.21 -2.01
N ARG A 197 42.54 -10.16 -2.82
CA ARG A 197 42.28 -11.08 -3.93
C ARG A 197 41.37 -10.44 -4.98
N VAL A 198 41.34 -11.04 -6.17
CA VAL A 198 40.42 -10.68 -7.25
C VAL A 198 39.66 -11.94 -7.64
N ASP A 199 38.35 -11.95 -7.39
CA ASP A 199 37.47 -13.08 -7.73
C ASP A 199 36.99 -12.90 -9.18
N ILE A 200 37.13 -13.94 -10.01
CA ILE A 200 36.55 -13.97 -11.36
C ILE A 200 35.15 -14.57 -11.24
N LEU A 201 34.16 -13.86 -11.77
CA LEU A 201 32.77 -14.20 -11.55
C LEU A 201 32.24 -15.22 -12.58
N PRO A 202 31.40 -16.18 -12.17
CA PRO A 202 30.78 -17.12 -13.10
C PRO A 202 29.66 -16.43 -13.89
N THR A 203 29.72 -16.56 -15.21
CA THR A 203 28.73 -15.99 -16.14
C THR A 203 27.79 -17.04 -16.76
N GLY A 204 28.09 -18.32 -16.58
CA GLY A 204 27.27 -19.44 -17.05
C GLY A 204 26.22 -19.92 -16.04
N ALA A 205 25.58 -21.05 -16.32
CA ALA A 205 24.52 -21.60 -15.48
C ALA A 205 24.99 -22.24 -14.16
N ASP A 206 26.31 -22.42 -13.97
CA ASP A 206 26.93 -23.08 -12.82
C ASP A 206 28.10 -22.26 -12.26
N ASN A 207 28.86 -22.85 -11.32
CA ASN A 207 30.02 -22.23 -10.66
C ASN A 207 31.30 -22.18 -11.53
N THR A 208 31.23 -22.59 -12.80
CA THR A 208 32.41 -22.64 -13.66
C THR A 208 32.84 -21.23 -14.01
N ILE A 209 34.04 -20.85 -13.54
CA ILE A 209 34.68 -19.61 -13.94
C ILE A 209 35.40 -19.81 -15.27
N LYS A 210 35.39 -18.78 -16.11
CA LYS A 210 36.12 -18.75 -17.38
C LYS A 210 37.20 -17.67 -17.27
N PRO A 211 38.35 -17.81 -17.95
CA PRO A 211 39.31 -16.73 -18.02
C PRO A 211 38.65 -15.45 -18.56
N VAL A 212 38.99 -14.30 -17.97
CA VAL A 212 38.55 -13.00 -18.49
C VAL A 212 39.08 -12.84 -19.91
N GLY A 213 38.17 -12.54 -20.84
CA GLY A 213 38.47 -12.28 -22.24
C GLY A 213 37.76 -11.04 -22.74
N LYS A 214 37.85 -10.80 -24.04
CA LYS A 214 37.26 -9.63 -24.70
C LYS A 214 35.78 -9.45 -24.35
N TYR A 215 35.43 -8.28 -23.82
CA TYR A 215 34.07 -7.93 -23.46
C TYR A 215 33.25 -7.56 -24.69
N LYS A 216 32.03 -8.10 -24.79
CA LYS A 216 31.05 -7.69 -25.79
C LYS A 216 30.23 -6.54 -25.21
N ILE A 217 30.43 -5.34 -25.75
CA ILE A 217 29.67 -4.14 -25.34
C ILE A 217 28.20 -4.36 -25.65
N GLN A 218 27.37 -4.23 -24.61
CA GLN A 218 25.91 -4.32 -24.70
C GLN A 218 25.32 -2.92 -24.97
N PRO A 219 24.09 -2.82 -25.52
CA PRO A 219 23.44 -1.52 -25.63
C PRO A 219 23.22 -0.89 -24.25
N PRO A 220 23.14 0.45 -24.14
CA PRO A 220 22.81 1.11 -22.89
C PRO A 220 21.33 0.92 -22.54
N ASN A 221 20.98 0.99 -21.25
CA ASN A 221 19.60 1.00 -20.77
C ASN A 221 19.45 2.06 -19.70
N GLU A 222 19.14 3.29 -20.14
CA GLU A 222 19.21 4.49 -19.32
C GLU A 222 17.87 4.86 -18.68
N TYR A 223 17.89 5.31 -17.43
CA TYR A 223 16.70 5.80 -16.72
C TYR A 223 16.55 7.33 -16.78
N ILE A 224 17.61 8.06 -17.11
CA ILE A 224 17.61 9.52 -17.07
C ILE A 224 16.66 10.14 -18.11
N PRO A 225 15.94 11.23 -17.80
CA PRO A 225 14.98 11.85 -18.70
C PRO A 225 15.56 12.23 -20.07
N GLU A 226 16.83 12.62 -20.11
CA GLU A 226 17.57 13.04 -21.31
C GLU A 226 17.68 11.91 -22.34
N ALA A 227 17.61 10.65 -21.89
CA ALA A 227 17.64 9.46 -22.74
C ALA A 227 16.23 8.99 -23.18
N GLN A 228 15.17 9.66 -22.74
CA GLN A 228 13.79 9.21 -22.90
C GLN A 228 12.92 10.15 -23.73
N LYS A 229 11.90 9.60 -24.42
CA LYS A 229 10.81 10.39 -25.00
C LYS A 229 9.67 10.53 -23.99
N LEU A 230 9.62 11.67 -23.32
CA LEU A 230 8.66 11.93 -22.25
C LEU A 230 7.21 12.10 -22.76
N ARG A 231 6.24 11.75 -21.91
CA ARG A 231 4.80 11.99 -22.15
C ARG A 231 4.48 13.48 -22.02
N THR A 232 3.51 13.97 -22.80
CA THR A 232 3.13 15.40 -22.84
C THR A 232 1.66 15.66 -22.51
N ASP A 233 0.91 14.61 -22.16
CA ASP A 233 -0.54 14.64 -21.92
C ASP A 233 -0.93 14.66 -20.42
N LEU A 234 0.06 14.58 -19.52
CA LEU A 234 -0.16 14.70 -18.08
C LEU A 234 -0.56 16.12 -17.69
N LYS A 235 -1.77 16.26 -17.14
CA LYS A 235 -2.27 17.53 -16.58
C LYS A 235 -1.85 17.65 -15.11
N PRO A 236 -1.53 18.87 -14.61
CA PRO A 236 -1.16 19.07 -13.21
C PRO A 236 -2.25 18.62 -12.22
N LEU A 237 -1.84 17.95 -11.14
CA LEU A 237 -2.67 17.64 -9.97
C LEU A 237 -2.07 18.35 -8.76
N ASN A 238 -2.68 19.46 -8.34
CA ASN A 238 -2.18 20.29 -7.25
C ASN A 238 -2.91 19.96 -5.94
N VAL A 239 -2.14 19.66 -4.90
CA VAL A 239 -2.63 19.47 -3.53
C VAL A 239 -2.37 20.76 -2.74
N VAL A 240 -3.43 21.45 -2.31
CA VAL A 240 -3.33 22.78 -1.67
C VAL A 240 -4.11 22.79 -0.36
N GLN A 241 -3.49 23.32 0.70
CA GLN A 241 -4.14 23.60 1.99
C GLN A 241 -4.16 25.12 2.23
N PRO A 242 -5.21 25.82 1.77
CA PRO A 242 -5.23 27.30 1.77
C PRO A 242 -5.24 27.92 3.17
N GLU A 243 -5.67 27.17 4.18
CA GLU A 243 -5.72 27.60 5.59
C GLU A 243 -4.56 27.03 6.43
N GLY A 244 -3.56 26.43 5.77
CA GLY A 244 -2.46 25.72 6.43
C GLY A 244 -2.78 24.26 6.76
N ALA A 245 -1.80 23.55 7.32
CA ALA A 245 -1.96 22.17 7.75
C ALA A 245 -2.59 22.08 9.15
N SER A 246 -3.29 20.97 9.43
CA SER A 246 -4.01 20.75 10.67
C SER A 246 -3.14 20.18 11.80
N PHE A 247 -1.88 19.82 11.50
CA PHE A 247 -0.93 19.34 12.51
C PHE A 247 -0.11 20.48 13.10
N GLN A 248 0.35 20.28 14.32
CA GLN A 248 1.29 21.18 14.99
C GLN A 248 2.59 20.45 15.26
N VAL A 249 3.70 21.16 15.09
CA VAL A 249 5.04 20.67 15.42
C VAL A 249 5.64 21.58 16.47
N GLN A 250 5.99 21.01 17.63
CA GLN A 250 6.68 21.70 18.70
C GLN A 250 8.09 21.14 18.86
N GLN A 251 9.09 21.94 18.51
CA GLN A 251 10.48 21.57 18.72
C GLN A 251 10.83 21.62 20.22
N GLN A 252 11.46 20.55 20.71
CA GLN A 252 11.98 20.42 22.07
C GLN A 252 13.43 19.93 22.02
N GLY A 253 14.36 20.87 22.09
CA GLY A 253 15.79 20.61 21.86
C GLY A 253 16.02 20.09 20.44
N THR A 254 16.53 18.88 20.33
CA THR A 254 16.83 18.16 19.07
C THR A 254 15.73 17.19 18.65
N SER A 255 14.62 17.11 19.39
CA SER A 255 13.44 16.31 19.03
C SER A 255 12.23 17.20 18.76
N ASN A 256 11.17 16.61 18.20
CA ASN A 256 9.93 17.32 17.91
C ASN A 256 8.74 16.54 18.46
N VAL A 257 7.77 17.25 19.04
CA VAL A 257 6.47 16.69 19.42
C VAL A 257 5.44 17.11 18.38
N ILE A 258 4.69 16.14 17.86
CA ILE A 258 3.66 16.35 16.85
C ILE A 258 2.30 16.10 17.47
N SER A 259 1.36 16.99 17.17
CA SER A 259 -0.04 16.88 17.57
C SER A 259 -0.95 17.02 16.36
N TRP A 260 -1.85 16.06 16.16
CA TRP A 260 -2.77 16.06 15.01
C TRP A 260 -3.98 15.18 15.28
N GLN A 261 -5.21 15.71 15.12
CA GLN A 261 -6.45 14.92 15.19
C GLN A 261 -6.49 13.93 16.38
N LYS A 262 -6.20 14.43 17.58
CA LYS A 262 -6.06 13.69 18.86
C LYS A 262 -4.81 12.81 19.03
N TRP A 263 -4.01 12.60 17.99
CA TRP A 263 -2.70 12.00 18.12
C TRP A 263 -1.70 12.96 18.76
N THR A 264 -0.83 12.43 19.62
CA THR A 264 0.37 13.11 20.10
C THR A 264 1.52 12.11 20.19
N PHE A 265 2.70 12.48 19.70
CA PHE A 265 3.91 11.66 19.79
C PHE A 265 5.17 12.49 19.60
N ARG A 266 6.31 11.95 20.04
CA ARG A 266 7.64 12.53 19.83
C ARG A 266 8.38 11.83 18.71
N VAL A 267 9.01 12.60 17.83
CA VAL A 267 9.88 12.11 16.77
C VAL A 267 11.34 12.30 17.16
N GLY A 268 12.08 11.20 17.18
CA GLY A 268 13.54 11.17 17.24
C GLY A 268 14.14 10.68 15.93
N PHE A 269 15.47 10.76 15.86
CA PHE A 269 16.25 10.31 14.71
C PHE A 269 17.62 9.79 15.17
N ASN A 270 18.07 8.65 14.67
CA ASN A 270 19.40 8.10 14.97
C ASN A 270 20.09 7.54 13.72
N GLN A 271 21.37 7.18 13.84
CA GLN A 271 22.18 6.74 12.70
C GLN A 271 21.68 5.44 12.05
N ARG A 272 21.13 4.51 12.84
CA ARG A 272 20.79 3.15 12.40
C ARG A 272 19.35 2.99 11.93
N GLU A 273 18.38 3.34 12.76
CA GLU A 273 16.95 3.16 12.47
C GLU A 273 16.39 4.34 11.66
N GLY A 274 17.12 5.46 11.59
CA GLY A 274 16.58 6.71 11.07
C GLY A 274 15.49 7.22 12.00
N MET A 275 14.25 7.32 11.51
CA MET A 275 13.11 7.86 12.25
C MET A 275 12.61 6.90 13.34
N VAL A 276 12.43 7.42 14.56
CA VAL A 276 11.87 6.68 15.71
C VAL A 276 10.76 7.49 16.36
N LEU A 277 9.63 6.87 16.66
CA LEU A 277 8.53 7.51 17.39
C LEU A 277 8.52 7.06 18.85
N TYR A 278 8.27 8.00 19.76
CA TYR A 278 8.18 7.77 21.19
C TYR A 278 6.90 8.35 21.77
N ASP A 279 6.44 7.76 22.88
CA ASP A 279 5.30 8.25 23.66
C ASP A 279 4.07 8.55 22.78
N VAL A 280 3.67 7.54 22.01
CA VAL A 280 2.54 7.64 21.09
C VAL A 280 1.24 7.51 21.87
N ARG A 281 0.40 8.53 21.75
CA ARG A 281 -0.86 8.66 22.48
C ARG A 281 -1.99 9.07 21.53
N TYR A 282 -3.20 8.65 21.86
CA TYR A 282 -4.43 9.13 21.22
C TYR A 282 -5.40 9.63 22.28
N ASP A 283 -5.80 10.90 22.17
CA ASP A 283 -6.67 11.57 23.14
C ASP A 283 -6.18 11.40 24.59
N ASN A 284 -4.87 11.64 24.78
CA ASN A 284 -4.15 11.45 26.04
C ASN A 284 -4.12 10.01 26.61
N ARG A 285 -4.58 9.01 25.85
CA ARG A 285 -4.46 7.61 26.23
C ARG A 285 -3.20 6.99 25.63
N ASN A 286 -2.51 6.18 26.42
CA ASN A 286 -1.23 5.59 26.04
C ASN A 286 -1.44 4.48 25.01
N LEU A 287 -0.58 4.45 23.98
CA LEU A 287 -0.59 3.41 22.95
C LEU A 287 0.75 2.70 22.84
N PHE A 288 1.82 3.43 22.50
CA PHE A 288 3.13 2.83 22.25
C PHE A 288 4.22 3.68 22.92
N TYR A 289 5.12 3.03 23.65
CA TYR A 289 6.29 3.69 24.21
C TYR A 289 7.30 4.05 23.13
N ARG A 290 7.56 3.12 22.18
CA ARG A 290 8.54 3.28 21.10
C ARG A 290 8.15 2.47 19.85
N LEU A 291 8.29 3.08 18.67
CA LEU A 291 8.08 2.45 17.36
C LEU A 291 9.25 2.77 16.42
N SER A 292 9.78 1.76 15.74
CA SER A 292 10.82 1.93 14.71
C SER A 292 10.96 0.69 13.82
N LEU A 293 11.50 0.88 12.62
CA LEU A 293 12.06 -0.23 11.87
C LEU A 293 13.35 -0.67 12.54
N SER A 294 13.37 -1.90 13.03
CA SER A 294 14.45 -2.47 13.84
C SER A 294 15.62 -2.92 12.99
N ASP A 295 15.31 -3.58 11.88
CA ASP A 295 16.28 -4.09 10.91
C ASP A 295 15.59 -4.45 9.58
N MET A 296 16.40 -4.67 8.54
CA MET A 296 15.98 -5.34 7.32
C MET A 296 17.11 -6.23 6.78
N ASN A 297 16.78 -7.35 6.13
CA ASN A 297 17.76 -8.26 5.52
C ASN A 297 17.38 -8.60 4.07
N ILE A 298 18.38 -8.57 3.18
CA ILE A 298 18.20 -8.78 1.74
C ILE A 298 19.03 -9.98 1.25
N PRO A 299 18.61 -11.23 1.52
CA PRO A 299 19.33 -12.43 1.08
C PRO A 299 19.08 -12.71 -0.41
N TYR A 300 20.16 -12.83 -1.18
CA TYR A 300 20.12 -13.20 -2.59
C TYR A 300 20.18 -14.72 -2.79
N ALA A 301 19.53 -15.20 -3.86
CA ALA A 301 19.34 -16.62 -4.12
C ALA A 301 20.39 -17.26 -5.02
N ASP A 302 21.32 -16.49 -5.60
CA ASP A 302 22.35 -17.04 -6.48
C ASP A 302 23.37 -17.87 -5.68
N PRO A 303 23.44 -19.20 -5.89
CA PRO A 303 24.32 -20.07 -5.10
C PRO A 303 25.78 -19.98 -5.55
N ARG A 304 26.09 -19.27 -6.64
CA ARG A 304 27.42 -19.24 -7.22
C ARG A 304 28.35 -18.30 -6.44
N HIS A 305 29.63 -18.63 -6.38
CA HIS A 305 30.61 -17.78 -5.70
C HIS A 305 30.86 -16.48 -6.48
N PRO A 306 30.92 -15.29 -5.82
CA PRO A 306 30.74 -15.02 -4.39
C PRO A 306 29.31 -14.58 -4.01
N TYR A 307 28.35 -14.68 -4.91
CA TYR A 307 27.02 -14.05 -4.80
C TYR A 307 26.17 -14.53 -3.62
N PHE A 308 26.34 -15.77 -3.17
CA PHE A 308 25.61 -16.30 -2.01
C PHE A 308 25.87 -15.51 -0.71
N LYS A 309 26.96 -14.73 -0.65
CA LYS A 309 27.26 -13.82 0.47
C LYS A 309 26.45 -12.52 0.45
N LYS A 310 25.81 -12.18 -0.67
CA LYS A 310 24.93 -11.01 -0.76
C LYS A 310 23.71 -11.24 0.13
N SER A 311 23.82 -10.79 1.37
CA SER A 311 22.79 -10.83 2.40
C SER A 311 23.06 -9.65 3.33
N ALA A 312 22.67 -8.47 2.86
CA ALA A 312 22.91 -7.21 3.56
C ALA A 312 21.89 -7.01 4.68
N PHE A 313 22.32 -6.39 5.77
CA PHE A 313 21.43 -5.85 6.79
C PHE A 313 21.42 -4.33 6.67
N ASP A 314 20.62 -3.77 5.78
CA ASP A 314 20.81 -2.36 5.39
C ASP A 314 20.79 -1.37 6.58
N LEU A 315 19.97 -1.63 7.60
CA LEU A 315 19.98 -0.83 8.83
C LEU A 315 21.24 -1.09 9.67
N GLY A 316 21.61 -2.35 9.92
CA GLY A 316 22.75 -2.68 10.77
C GLY A 316 24.12 -2.49 10.12
N ASP A 317 24.21 -2.63 8.81
CA ASP A 317 25.44 -2.63 8.03
C ASP A 317 25.72 -1.29 7.34
N ALA A 318 24.69 -0.47 7.06
CA ALA A 318 24.85 0.88 6.51
C ALA A 318 24.25 1.94 7.45
N GLY A 319 22.98 1.78 7.83
CA GLY A 319 22.23 2.67 8.71
C GLY A 319 21.22 3.53 7.96
N ALA A 320 19.92 3.34 8.23
CA ALA A 320 18.86 4.11 7.58
C ALA A 320 18.96 5.61 7.86
N GLY A 321 19.50 6.01 9.02
CA GLY A 321 19.68 7.42 9.34
C GLY A 321 20.77 8.09 8.52
N ILE A 322 21.92 7.43 8.34
CA ILE A 322 23.02 7.97 7.54
C ILE A 322 22.72 7.91 6.03
N MET A 323 21.90 6.94 5.62
CA MET A 323 21.45 6.76 4.22
C MET A 323 20.21 7.59 3.88
N ALA A 324 19.66 8.36 4.83
CA ALA A 324 18.48 9.19 4.60
C ALA A 324 18.76 10.31 3.59
N ASN A 325 17.88 10.44 2.60
CA ASN A 325 17.99 11.48 1.59
C ASN A 325 17.60 12.86 2.14
N ASN A 326 18.10 13.91 1.48
CA ASN A 326 17.67 15.29 1.68
C ASN A 326 16.44 15.57 0.82
N LEU A 327 15.26 15.31 1.39
CA LEU A 327 13.97 15.39 0.69
C LEU A 327 13.67 16.81 0.19
N LYS A 328 13.21 16.90 -1.07
CA LYS A 328 12.95 18.15 -1.79
C LYS A 328 11.47 18.41 -1.95
N LEU A 329 11.11 19.68 -1.73
CA LEU A 329 9.76 20.19 -1.90
C LEU A 329 9.27 19.98 -3.34
N GLY A 330 8.10 19.34 -3.49
CA GLY A 330 7.46 19.13 -4.79
C GLY A 330 7.97 17.92 -5.58
N CYS A 331 9.00 17.22 -5.10
CA CYS A 331 9.51 15.98 -5.70
C CYS A 331 9.11 14.76 -4.86
N ASP A 332 9.64 14.67 -3.63
CA ASP A 332 9.51 13.46 -2.79
C ASP A 332 8.21 13.44 -1.98
N CYS A 333 7.76 14.63 -1.55
CA CYS A 333 6.53 14.83 -0.77
C CYS A 333 5.70 15.97 -1.39
N LEU A 334 4.40 15.72 -1.59
CA LEU A 334 3.49 16.62 -2.32
C LEU A 334 2.44 17.25 -1.39
N GLY A 335 2.23 18.56 -1.52
CA GLY A 335 1.27 19.33 -0.72
C GLY A 335 1.95 20.35 0.20
N SER A 336 1.37 20.60 1.37
CA SER A 336 1.95 21.48 2.40
C SER A 336 2.85 20.67 3.32
N ILE A 337 4.17 20.78 3.12
CA ILE A 337 5.16 19.91 3.78
C ILE A 337 5.90 20.64 4.90
N TYR A 338 6.06 19.98 6.05
CA TYR A 338 7.00 20.36 7.10
C TYR A 338 8.17 19.36 7.13
N TYR A 339 9.41 19.85 7.12
CA TYR A 339 10.60 18.99 7.15
C TYR A 339 11.26 18.98 8.52
N LEU A 340 11.66 17.81 8.99
CA LEU A 340 12.58 17.66 10.11
C LEU A 340 13.98 17.40 9.59
N SER A 341 14.94 18.13 10.15
CA SER A 341 16.38 17.91 9.94
C SER A 341 16.98 17.28 11.20
N SER A 342 18.10 16.59 11.04
CA SER A 342 18.87 15.99 12.13
C SER A 342 20.35 16.30 11.98
N VAL A 343 21.14 15.86 12.97
CA VAL A 343 22.61 15.86 12.94
C VAL A 343 23.11 14.49 13.38
N LEU A 344 24.10 13.97 12.67
CA LEU A 344 24.79 12.72 13.00
C LEU A 344 26.29 12.98 13.17
N SER A 345 27.05 11.96 13.54
CA SER A 345 28.51 12.04 13.63
C SER A 345 29.17 11.68 12.31
N ASP A 346 30.24 12.41 11.96
CA ASP A 346 31.16 11.99 10.90
C ASP A 346 32.25 11.03 11.42
N ASP A 347 33.13 10.60 10.53
CA ASP A 347 34.17 9.63 10.80
C ASP A 347 35.33 10.13 11.69
N LYS A 348 35.41 11.45 11.88
CA LYS A 348 36.42 12.15 12.68
C LYS A 348 35.87 12.56 14.05
N GLY A 349 34.61 12.23 14.35
CA GLY A 349 33.90 12.65 15.57
C GLY A 349 33.40 14.10 15.50
N GLY A 350 33.33 14.65 14.29
CA GLY A 350 32.66 15.89 13.96
C GLY A 350 31.16 15.68 13.73
N VAL A 351 30.53 16.60 13.02
CA VAL A 351 29.08 16.65 12.84
C VAL A 351 28.76 16.61 11.36
N LEU A 352 27.86 15.71 11.00
CA LEU A 352 27.24 15.60 9.69
C LEU A 352 25.82 16.16 9.76
N ASP A 353 25.57 17.24 9.02
CA ASP A 353 24.24 17.83 8.91
C ASP A 353 23.37 16.97 8.00
N MET A 354 22.18 16.60 8.49
CA MET A 354 21.21 15.77 7.78
C MET A 354 19.92 16.56 7.55
N PRO A 355 19.91 17.47 6.55
CA PRO A 355 18.75 18.31 6.26
C PRO A 355 17.59 17.48 5.69
N ASN A 356 16.36 17.81 6.10
CA ASN A 356 15.12 17.34 5.46
C ASN A 356 14.95 15.81 5.44
N VAL A 357 15.45 15.10 6.45
CA VAL A 357 15.42 13.62 6.51
C VAL A 357 14.06 13.01 6.79
N VAL A 358 13.12 13.81 7.33
CA VAL A 358 11.72 13.40 7.50
C VAL A 358 10.82 14.48 6.93
N CYS A 359 9.90 14.12 6.06
CA CYS A 359 8.81 15.01 5.65
C CYS A 359 7.53 14.66 6.40
N ILE A 360 6.77 15.68 6.78
CA ILE A 360 5.51 15.58 7.50
C ILE A 360 4.46 16.32 6.67
N HIS A 361 3.38 15.65 6.34
CA HIS A 361 2.26 16.27 5.62
C HIS A 361 0.96 15.54 5.87
N GLU A 362 -0.14 16.15 5.42
CA GLU A 362 -1.44 15.49 5.40
C GLU A 362 -1.80 15.07 3.98
N GLN A 363 -2.51 13.95 3.85
CA GLN A 363 -3.06 13.50 2.57
C GLN A 363 -4.51 13.06 2.71
N ASP A 364 -5.28 13.21 1.63
CA ASP A 364 -6.64 12.69 1.55
C ASP A 364 -6.61 11.20 1.19
N ALA A 365 -7.25 10.37 2.01
CA ALA A 365 -7.27 8.92 1.90
C ALA A 365 -8.68 8.39 1.55
N GLY A 366 -9.45 9.19 0.81
CA GLY A 366 -10.76 8.76 0.34
C GLY A 366 -11.86 8.89 1.41
N ILE A 367 -12.74 7.90 1.49
CA ILE A 367 -13.87 7.90 2.43
C ILE A 367 -13.43 7.27 3.75
N GLY A 368 -13.58 7.99 4.86
CA GLY A 368 -13.37 7.45 6.20
C GLY A 368 -14.57 6.63 6.67
N PHE A 369 -15.78 7.19 6.55
CA PHE A 369 -17.02 6.41 6.69
C PHE A 369 -18.16 7.03 5.88
N LYS A 370 -19.14 6.20 5.52
CA LYS A 370 -20.37 6.64 4.87
C LYS A 370 -21.54 5.72 5.22
N HIS A 371 -22.70 6.32 5.44
CA HIS A 371 -23.97 5.60 5.50
C HIS A 371 -25.08 6.41 4.83
N THR A 372 -25.92 5.76 4.03
CA THR A 372 -27.12 6.36 3.46
C THR A 372 -28.36 5.64 3.98
N ASN A 373 -29.24 6.37 4.65
CA ASN A 373 -30.54 5.82 5.02
C ASN A 373 -31.47 5.88 3.83
N TYR A 374 -31.71 4.75 3.16
CA TYR A 374 -32.57 4.68 1.98
C TYR A 374 -34.00 5.18 2.23
N ARG A 375 -34.49 5.14 3.47
CA ARG A 375 -35.85 5.59 3.83
C ARG A 375 -36.00 7.10 3.77
N THR A 376 -34.92 7.84 4.00
CA THR A 376 -34.91 9.31 4.00
C THR A 376 -34.07 9.90 2.87
N GLY A 377 -33.28 9.09 2.17
CA GLY A 377 -32.28 9.53 1.21
C GLY A 377 -31.07 10.23 1.86
N ARG A 378 -31.05 10.42 3.18
CA ARG A 378 -29.98 11.16 3.85
C ARG A 378 -28.70 10.33 3.88
N ALA A 379 -27.64 10.86 3.27
CA ALA A 379 -26.28 10.37 3.40
C ALA A 379 -25.54 11.12 4.52
N VAL A 380 -24.77 10.39 5.32
CA VAL A 380 -23.76 10.92 6.22
C VAL A 380 -22.42 10.37 5.73
N VAL A 381 -21.45 11.25 5.49
CA VAL A 381 -20.14 10.89 4.95
C VAL A 381 -19.08 11.75 5.61
N ALA A 382 -17.93 11.16 5.93
CA ALA A 382 -16.71 11.85 6.28
C ALA A 382 -15.56 11.29 5.43
N ARG A 383 -14.71 12.17 4.89
CA ARG A 383 -13.47 11.79 4.22
C ARG A 383 -12.41 11.42 5.26
N SER A 384 -11.52 10.52 4.87
CA SER A 384 -10.37 10.14 5.68
C SER A 384 -9.23 11.11 5.39
N ARG A 385 -8.72 11.78 6.42
CA ARG A 385 -7.43 12.48 6.36
C ARG A 385 -6.39 11.63 7.06
N GLU A 386 -5.20 11.58 6.48
CA GLU A 386 -4.03 10.93 7.06
C GLU A 386 -2.93 11.96 7.34
N LEU A 387 -2.19 11.74 8.42
CA LEU A 387 -0.90 12.37 8.68
C LEU A 387 0.20 11.38 8.31
N VAL A 388 1.10 11.79 7.41
CA VAL A 388 2.22 10.99 6.93
C VAL A 388 3.52 11.57 7.48
N LEU A 389 4.34 10.72 8.07
CA LEU A 389 5.73 10.97 8.38
C LEU A 389 6.58 10.02 7.54
N GLN A 390 7.38 10.54 6.62
CA GLN A 390 8.11 9.74 5.64
C GLN A 390 9.60 10.08 5.64
N SER A 391 10.43 9.05 5.56
CA SER A 391 11.86 9.15 5.23
C SER A 391 12.13 8.29 3.98
N ILE A 392 13.08 8.71 3.15
CA ILE A 392 13.58 7.91 2.02
C ILE A 392 15.05 7.65 2.26
N ILE A 393 15.48 6.40 2.10
CA ILE A 393 16.87 6.00 2.22
C ILE A 393 17.36 5.43 0.89
N THR A 394 18.60 5.74 0.52
CA THR A 394 19.29 5.11 -0.62
C THR A 394 20.40 4.22 -0.10
N VAL A 395 20.36 2.93 -0.45
CA VAL A 395 21.38 1.95 -0.08
C VAL A 395 21.98 1.35 -1.35
N SER A 396 23.06 1.97 -1.81
CA SER A 396 23.69 1.68 -3.11
C SER A 396 22.68 1.80 -4.26
N ASN A 397 22.13 0.67 -4.70
CA ASN A 397 21.25 0.56 -5.85
C ASN A 397 19.76 0.69 -5.50
N TYR A 398 19.36 0.43 -4.26
CA TYR A 398 17.94 0.44 -3.85
C TYR A 398 17.57 1.74 -3.13
N GLU A 399 16.30 2.12 -3.29
CA GLU A 399 15.63 3.11 -2.48
C GLU A 399 14.48 2.50 -1.68
N TYR A 400 14.37 2.89 -0.40
CA TYR A 400 13.24 2.53 0.44
C TYR A 400 12.56 3.78 0.98
N ILE A 401 11.25 3.87 0.73
CA ILE A 401 10.37 4.83 1.35
C ILE A 401 9.78 4.19 2.61
N LEU A 402 10.02 4.81 3.76
CA LEU A 402 9.65 4.31 5.08
C LEU A 402 8.73 5.33 5.76
N ALA A 403 7.46 4.98 5.97
CA ALA A 403 6.46 5.93 6.43
C ALA A 403 5.61 5.43 7.62
N PHE A 404 5.42 6.30 8.61
CA PHE A 404 4.35 6.16 9.60
C PHE A 404 3.16 6.99 9.15
N ILE A 405 1.99 6.37 9.08
CA ILE A 405 0.74 6.98 8.62
C ILE A 405 -0.30 6.86 9.73
N PHE A 406 -0.93 7.97 10.10
CA PHE A 406 -1.94 8.05 11.15
C PHE A 406 -3.27 8.50 10.56
N ASN A 407 -4.38 7.87 10.94
CA ASN A 407 -5.70 8.29 10.50
C ASN A 407 -6.61 8.79 11.65
N GLN A 408 -7.74 9.38 11.27
CA GLN A 408 -8.72 9.94 12.22
C GLN A 408 -9.52 8.85 12.98
N ALA A 409 -9.46 7.60 12.54
CA ALA A 409 -10.11 6.46 13.19
C ALA A 409 -9.24 5.79 14.27
N GLY A 410 -8.06 6.37 14.57
CA GLY A 410 -7.16 5.85 15.59
C GLY A 410 -6.29 4.68 15.11
N GLU A 411 -6.19 4.45 13.81
CA GLU A 411 -5.27 3.48 13.22
C GLU A 411 -3.93 4.12 12.86
N LEU A 412 -2.87 3.33 13.08
CA LEU A 412 -1.49 3.62 12.70
C LEU A 412 -1.06 2.57 11.67
N GLU A 413 -0.48 3.01 10.58
CA GLU A 413 0.11 2.18 9.53
C GLU A 413 1.62 2.46 9.42
N TYR A 414 2.39 1.40 9.22
CA TYR A 414 3.78 1.49 8.79
C TYR A 414 3.88 0.99 7.35
N GLU A 415 4.10 1.91 6.42
CA GLU A 415 4.19 1.64 4.99
C GLU A 415 5.66 1.61 4.56
N ILE A 416 5.98 0.62 3.73
CA ILE A 416 7.28 0.41 3.12
C ILE A 416 7.06 0.39 1.61
N ARG A 417 7.82 1.21 0.87
CA ARG A 417 7.88 1.11 -0.59
C ARG A 417 9.32 0.84 -1.02
N ALA A 418 9.53 -0.25 -1.74
CA ALA A 418 10.82 -0.56 -2.37
C ALA A 418 10.82 -0.07 -3.82
N THR A 419 11.85 0.66 -4.22
CA THR A 419 12.07 1.18 -5.58
C THR A 419 13.58 1.26 -5.85
N GLY A 420 14.00 1.87 -6.94
CA GLY A 420 15.41 2.00 -7.30
C GLY A 420 15.85 0.97 -8.33
N ILE A 421 17.14 0.72 -8.42
CA ILE A 421 17.74 -0.13 -9.46
C ILE A 421 18.01 -1.52 -8.88
N LEU A 422 17.73 -2.57 -9.66
CA LEU A 422 18.09 -3.94 -9.30
C LEU A 422 19.60 -4.06 -9.12
N SER A 423 20.05 -4.81 -8.10
CA SER A 423 21.45 -5.24 -8.06
C SER A 423 21.68 -6.30 -9.13
N THR A 424 22.62 -6.08 -10.04
CA THR A 424 22.84 -6.95 -11.21
C THR A 424 24.19 -7.66 -11.18
N GLN A 425 24.33 -8.67 -12.03
CA GLN A 425 25.55 -9.47 -12.18
C GLN A 425 25.68 -9.96 -13.63
N PRO A 426 26.91 -10.29 -14.10
CA PRO A 426 27.12 -10.68 -15.49
C PRO A 426 26.54 -12.06 -15.79
N ILE A 427 26.04 -12.22 -17.01
CA ILE A 427 25.61 -13.50 -17.57
C ILE A 427 25.97 -13.62 -19.05
N ASP A 428 26.36 -14.81 -19.49
CA ASP A 428 26.61 -15.09 -20.90
C ASP A 428 25.30 -15.01 -21.71
N GLU A 429 25.38 -14.53 -22.94
CA GLU A 429 24.20 -14.44 -23.82
C GLU A 429 23.56 -15.80 -24.10
N GLY A 430 22.23 -15.84 -24.02
CA GLY A 430 21.45 -17.05 -24.25
C GLY A 430 21.47 -18.05 -23.10
N VAL A 431 22.12 -17.73 -21.98
CA VAL A 431 22.06 -18.53 -20.75
C VAL A 431 20.84 -18.10 -19.93
N GLU A 432 20.09 -19.09 -19.46
CA GLU A 432 19.00 -18.93 -18.50
C GLU A 432 19.35 -19.67 -17.21
N VAL A 433 18.89 -19.15 -16.07
CA VAL A 433 19.15 -19.71 -14.74
C VAL A 433 17.89 -19.68 -13.88
N PRO A 434 17.68 -20.65 -12.97
CA PRO A 434 16.48 -20.70 -12.14
C PRO A 434 16.52 -19.77 -10.91
N PHE A 435 17.62 -19.05 -10.70
CA PHE A 435 17.89 -18.21 -9.52
C PHE A 435 17.98 -16.72 -9.86
N GLY A 436 17.53 -16.30 -11.05
CA GLY A 436 17.50 -14.91 -11.47
C GLY A 436 16.87 -14.73 -12.83
N THR A 437 16.57 -13.48 -13.18
CA THR A 437 15.97 -13.08 -14.45
C THR A 437 16.97 -12.27 -15.27
N VAL A 438 17.14 -12.61 -16.55
CA VAL A 438 17.90 -11.77 -17.47
C VAL A 438 17.03 -10.57 -17.84
N VAL A 439 17.36 -9.39 -17.29
CA VAL A 439 16.56 -8.15 -17.45
C VAL A 439 17.07 -7.27 -18.59
N HIS A 440 18.29 -7.51 -19.04
CA HIS A 440 18.93 -6.83 -20.15
C HIS A 440 20.01 -7.77 -20.75
N PRO A 441 20.34 -7.70 -22.06
CA PRO A 441 21.47 -8.44 -22.62
C PRO A 441 22.74 -8.35 -21.76
N GLY A 442 23.28 -9.51 -21.36
CA GLY A 442 24.47 -9.62 -20.52
C GLY A 442 24.25 -9.39 -19.01
N THR A 443 23.01 -9.11 -18.59
CA THR A 443 22.70 -8.60 -17.25
C THR A 443 21.63 -9.44 -16.57
N LEU A 444 22.05 -10.17 -15.55
CA LEU A 444 21.21 -11.00 -14.70
C LEU A 444 20.84 -10.23 -13.43
N ALA A 445 19.56 -10.19 -13.11
CA ALA A 445 19.05 -9.77 -11.81
C ALA A 445 18.70 -11.02 -10.98
N PRO A 446 19.53 -11.41 -9.99
CA PRO A 446 19.26 -12.57 -9.14
C PRO A 446 17.96 -12.41 -8.32
N HIS A 447 17.24 -13.52 -8.12
CA HIS A 447 16.13 -13.56 -7.17
C HIS A 447 16.65 -13.22 -5.77
N HIS A 448 15.84 -12.54 -4.96
CA HIS A 448 16.20 -12.16 -3.60
C HIS A 448 14.96 -11.85 -2.76
N GLN A 449 15.12 -11.78 -1.45
CA GLN A 449 14.05 -11.35 -0.55
C GLN A 449 14.39 -9.96 0.02
N HIS A 450 13.36 -9.19 0.37
CA HIS A 450 13.49 -8.02 1.26
C HIS A 450 12.68 -8.34 2.51
N ILE A 451 13.33 -8.52 3.66
CA ILE A 451 12.66 -8.90 4.90
C ILE A 451 12.86 -7.81 5.93
N PHE A 452 11.77 -7.22 6.41
CA PHE A 452 11.74 -6.09 7.34
C PHE A 452 11.27 -6.54 8.71
N SER A 453 11.72 -5.86 9.77
CA SER A 453 11.27 -6.12 11.14
C SER A 453 10.88 -4.83 11.87
N LEU A 454 9.59 -4.57 12.01
CA LEU A 454 9.05 -3.44 12.77
C LEU A 454 9.06 -3.76 14.27
N ARG A 455 9.78 -2.97 15.08
CA ARG A 455 9.77 -3.08 16.55
C ARG A 455 8.65 -2.23 17.13
N ILE A 456 7.79 -2.88 17.90
CA ILE A 456 6.66 -2.29 18.61
C ILE A 456 6.86 -2.50 20.10
N ASP A 457 7.04 -1.41 20.83
CA ASP A 457 7.11 -1.39 22.28
C ASP A 457 5.79 -0.81 22.84
N PRO A 458 4.80 -1.67 23.12
CA PRO A 458 3.47 -1.22 23.49
C PRO A 458 3.40 -0.64 24.90
N MET A 459 2.42 0.24 25.07
CA MET A 459 2.01 0.83 26.33
C MET A 459 0.49 1.07 26.31
N ILE A 460 -0.27 0.08 25.82
CA ILE A 460 -1.71 0.20 25.59
C ILE A 460 -2.40 0.44 26.93
N ASP A 461 -2.89 1.66 27.18
CA ASP A 461 -3.56 2.06 28.43
C ASP A 461 -2.79 1.71 29.72
N GLY A 462 -1.46 1.59 29.64
CA GLY A 462 -0.60 1.15 30.75
C GLY A 462 0.50 0.19 30.31
N TYR A 463 1.31 -0.24 31.29
CA TYR A 463 2.56 -0.98 31.04
C TYR A 463 2.38 -2.50 30.99
N ASP A 464 1.39 -3.03 31.72
CA ASP A 464 1.13 -4.47 31.78
C ASP A 464 0.29 -4.88 30.58
N ASN A 465 0.95 -5.23 29.49
CA ASN A 465 0.31 -5.69 28.27
C ASN A 465 0.53 -7.20 28.09
N ARG A 466 -0.25 -7.80 27.20
CA ARG A 466 -0.05 -9.18 26.75
C ARG A 466 -0.30 -9.26 25.25
N LEU A 467 0.39 -10.18 24.59
CA LEU A 467 0.07 -10.58 23.23
C LEU A 467 -0.97 -11.71 23.26
N VAL A 468 -2.00 -11.61 22.43
CA VAL A 468 -2.98 -12.68 22.19
C VAL A 468 -3.15 -12.88 20.69
N TYR A 469 -3.73 -13.99 20.29
CA TYR A 469 -4.24 -14.17 18.93
C TYR A 469 -5.65 -14.76 18.93
N ASP A 470 -6.47 -14.29 17.99
CA ASP A 470 -7.81 -14.81 17.73
C ASP A 470 -7.79 -15.76 16.54
N GLU A 471 -8.51 -16.87 16.62
CA GLU A 471 -8.73 -17.83 15.53
C GLU A 471 -10.22 -18.13 15.37
N ALA A 472 -10.68 -18.23 14.12
CA ALA A 472 -12.07 -18.52 13.79
C ALA A 472 -12.26 -20.00 13.43
N PHE A 473 -13.20 -20.67 14.09
CA PHE A 473 -13.49 -22.10 13.89
C PHE A 473 -14.96 -22.33 13.55
N ALA A 474 -15.23 -23.15 12.55
CA ALA A 474 -16.58 -23.57 12.20
C ALA A 474 -17.23 -24.40 13.32
N MET A 475 -18.50 -24.16 13.60
CA MET A 475 -19.29 -25.01 14.50
C MET A 475 -19.79 -26.24 13.72
N PRO A 476 -19.73 -27.45 14.30
CA PRO A 476 -20.27 -28.63 13.64
C PRO A 476 -21.77 -28.50 13.38
N ARG A 477 -22.27 -29.12 12.30
CA ARG A 477 -23.72 -29.26 12.09
C ARG A 477 -24.31 -30.11 13.22
N SER A 478 -25.40 -29.62 13.79
CA SER A 478 -26.08 -30.23 14.94
C SER A 478 -27.52 -29.71 15.02
N GLU A 479 -28.32 -30.19 15.98
CA GLU A 479 -29.64 -29.60 16.24
C GLU A 479 -29.56 -28.11 16.63
N TRP A 480 -28.48 -27.68 17.28
CA TRP A 480 -28.22 -26.28 17.63
C TRP A 480 -27.73 -25.44 16.44
N ASN A 481 -26.98 -26.05 15.51
CA ASN A 481 -26.51 -25.42 14.28
C ASN A 481 -26.99 -26.21 13.05
N PRO A 482 -28.31 -26.27 12.79
CA PRO A 482 -28.89 -27.19 11.80
C PRO A 482 -28.50 -26.82 10.36
N HIS A 483 -28.22 -25.54 10.13
CA HIS A 483 -27.81 -25.01 8.83
C HIS A 483 -26.29 -25.00 8.61
N GLY A 484 -25.49 -25.30 9.64
CA GLY A 484 -24.03 -25.36 9.51
C GLY A 484 -23.34 -24.02 9.26
N THR A 485 -23.99 -22.90 9.54
CA THR A 485 -23.47 -21.55 9.28
C THR A 485 -22.75 -20.94 10.47
N GLY A 486 -22.91 -21.52 11.67
CA GLY A 486 -22.28 -21.03 12.88
C GLY A 486 -20.75 -21.18 12.86
N TYR A 487 -20.05 -20.20 13.42
CA TYR A 487 -18.64 -20.25 13.75
C TYR A 487 -18.42 -19.54 15.10
N TYR A 488 -17.27 -19.77 15.72
CA TYR A 488 -16.86 -19.08 16.94
C TYR A 488 -15.41 -18.62 16.83
N VAL A 489 -15.03 -17.64 17.66
CA VAL A 489 -13.65 -17.17 17.76
C VAL A 489 -13.07 -17.61 19.09
N LYS A 490 -11.89 -18.22 19.06
CA LYS A 490 -11.10 -18.57 20.25
C LYS A 490 -9.93 -17.60 20.35
N GLU A 491 -9.81 -16.94 21.49
CA GLU A 491 -8.64 -16.13 21.84
C GLU A 491 -7.64 -17.01 22.60
N THR A 492 -6.37 -16.95 22.21
CA THR A 492 -5.26 -17.63 22.90
C THR A 492 -4.25 -16.61 23.39
N VAL A 493 -3.85 -16.72 24.65
CA VAL A 493 -2.83 -15.86 25.25
C VAL A 493 -1.44 -16.40 24.95
N VAL A 494 -0.54 -15.53 24.53
CA VAL A 494 0.88 -15.84 24.38
C VAL A 494 1.56 -15.64 25.73
N GLU A 495 1.98 -16.74 26.36
CA GLU A 495 2.56 -16.68 27.71
C GLU A 495 4.09 -16.56 27.72
N LYS A 496 4.75 -17.01 26.65
CA LYS A 496 6.20 -17.14 26.58
C LYS A 496 6.80 -16.35 25.42
N SER A 497 8.01 -15.83 25.63
CA SER A 497 8.80 -15.28 24.54
C SER A 497 9.02 -16.34 23.46
N GLY A 498 8.94 -15.96 22.19
CA GLY A 498 8.93 -16.91 21.08
C GLY A 498 8.63 -16.26 19.73
N GLY A 499 8.85 -17.04 18.68
CA GLY A 499 8.36 -16.78 17.33
C GLY A 499 6.96 -17.38 17.14
N TYR A 500 6.06 -16.63 16.53
CA TYR A 500 4.66 -16.99 16.30
C TYR A 500 4.26 -16.63 14.88
N ASP A 501 3.49 -17.53 14.26
CA ASP A 501 3.08 -17.39 12.86
C ASP A 501 1.60 -17.12 12.74
N ILE A 502 1.25 -16.42 11.67
CA ILE A 502 -0.15 -16.31 11.23
C ILE A 502 -0.61 -17.67 10.69
N ASP A 503 -1.93 -17.83 10.61
CA ASP A 503 -2.60 -18.99 10.03
C ASP A 503 -3.78 -18.43 9.23
N TYR A 504 -3.66 -18.47 7.91
CA TYR A 504 -4.68 -17.90 7.03
C TYR A 504 -5.94 -18.76 6.95
N ASP A 505 -5.85 -20.07 7.21
CA ASP A 505 -6.99 -20.98 7.21
C ASP A 505 -7.93 -20.68 8.38
N ASN A 506 -7.35 -20.36 9.55
CA ASN A 506 -8.11 -20.00 10.76
C ASN A 506 -8.19 -18.49 11.00
N ASN A 507 -7.71 -17.67 10.06
CA ASN A 507 -7.62 -16.21 10.17
C ASN A 507 -6.96 -15.74 11.48
N ARG A 508 -5.85 -16.39 11.86
CA ARG A 508 -5.13 -16.06 13.10
C ARG A 508 -4.67 -14.62 13.09
N SER A 509 -5.20 -13.83 14.02
CA SER A 509 -4.98 -12.39 14.10
C SER A 509 -4.42 -12.01 15.46
N PHE A 510 -3.22 -11.43 15.48
CA PHE A 510 -2.57 -11.00 16.71
C PHE A 510 -3.13 -9.67 17.23
N LYS A 511 -3.17 -9.53 18.55
CA LYS A 511 -3.58 -8.30 19.25
C LYS A 511 -2.68 -8.09 20.47
N ILE A 512 -2.25 -6.86 20.67
CA ILE A 512 -1.65 -6.41 21.92
C ILE A 512 -2.78 -5.85 22.77
N CYS A 513 -2.96 -6.37 23.99
CA CYS A 513 -4.07 -5.97 24.83
C CYS A 513 -3.64 -5.65 26.26
N ASN A 514 -4.43 -4.81 26.91
CA ASN A 514 -4.33 -4.53 28.34
C ASN A 514 -5.53 -5.14 29.06
N PRO A 515 -5.33 -6.20 29.88
CA PRO A 515 -6.42 -6.88 30.55
C PRO A 515 -7.05 -6.06 31.70
N ASN A 516 -6.33 -5.05 32.20
CA ASN A 516 -6.72 -4.22 33.32
C ASN A 516 -7.58 -3.02 32.88
N SER A 517 -7.58 -2.69 31.59
CA SER A 517 -8.47 -1.71 30.98
C SER A 517 -9.55 -2.42 30.14
N ARG A 518 -10.82 -2.18 30.50
CA ARG A 518 -11.97 -2.90 29.96
C ARG A 518 -12.87 -1.93 29.21
N ASN A 519 -13.26 -2.31 28.00
CA ASN A 519 -14.23 -1.55 27.22
C ASN A 519 -15.60 -1.56 27.92
N PRO A 520 -16.26 -0.40 28.10
CA PRO A 520 -17.51 -0.31 28.84
C PRO A 520 -18.71 -0.94 28.11
N VAL A 521 -18.65 -1.15 26.80
CA VAL A 521 -19.76 -1.68 25.98
C VAL A 521 -19.85 -3.20 26.09
N ASN A 522 -18.71 -3.90 25.97
CA ASN A 522 -18.68 -5.36 25.89
C ASN A 522 -17.84 -6.05 26.98
N GLY A 523 -17.23 -5.27 27.87
CA GLY A 523 -16.39 -5.79 28.96
C GLY A 523 -15.10 -6.48 28.51
N LYS A 524 -14.73 -6.43 27.22
CA LYS A 524 -13.49 -7.02 26.72
C LYS A 524 -12.30 -6.10 27.02
N ALA A 525 -11.10 -6.68 27.06
CA ALA A 525 -9.86 -5.90 27.16
C ALA A 525 -9.74 -4.91 25.99
N VAL A 526 -9.24 -3.72 26.28
CA VAL A 526 -8.80 -2.78 25.23
C VAL A 526 -7.57 -3.36 24.53
N ALA A 527 -7.49 -3.19 23.21
CA ALA A 527 -6.43 -3.77 22.41
C ALA A 527 -6.12 -2.98 21.14
N TYR A 528 -4.96 -3.25 20.56
CA TYR A 528 -4.63 -2.93 19.17
C TYR A 528 -4.30 -4.24 18.43
N LYS A 529 -5.01 -4.49 17.33
CA LYS A 529 -4.78 -5.60 16.41
C LYS A 529 -3.61 -5.27 15.48
N ILE A 530 -2.75 -6.26 15.26
CA ILE A 530 -1.70 -6.23 14.24
C ILE A 530 -2.27 -6.88 12.98
N GLN A 531 -2.21 -6.18 11.86
CA GLN A 531 -2.56 -6.71 10.55
C GLN A 531 -1.38 -6.46 9.60
N ALA A 532 -0.67 -7.52 9.24
CA ALA A 532 0.40 -7.52 8.26
C ALA A 532 0.07 -8.54 7.15
N PRO A 533 0.51 -8.32 5.91
CA PRO A 533 0.42 -9.30 4.85
C PRO A 533 1.12 -10.62 5.24
N PRO A 534 0.61 -11.78 4.80
CA PRO A 534 1.42 -12.99 4.78
C PRO A 534 2.72 -12.73 4.00
N PHE A 535 3.84 -13.21 4.53
CA PHE A 535 5.11 -13.17 3.80
C PHE A 535 5.77 -14.55 3.83
N GLN A 536 6.55 -14.83 2.78
CA GLN A 536 7.38 -16.02 2.71
C GLN A 536 8.63 -15.81 3.56
N LYS A 537 8.77 -16.62 4.61
CA LYS A 537 9.95 -16.66 5.48
C LYS A 537 11.23 -16.85 4.67
N ILE A 538 12.37 -16.57 5.29
CA ILE A 538 13.66 -16.72 4.63
C ILE A 538 13.81 -18.12 3.98
N LEU A 539 14.27 -18.14 2.73
CA LEU A 539 14.45 -19.36 1.95
C LEU A 539 15.82 -20.00 2.12
N SER A 540 16.78 -19.25 2.67
CA SER A 540 18.13 -19.76 2.93
C SER A 540 18.08 -20.98 3.87
N ASP A 541 18.92 -21.98 3.58
CA ASP A 541 19.01 -23.19 4.38
C ASP A 541 19.36 -22.87 5.85
N LYS A 542 18.84 -23.65 6.80
CA LYS A 542 19.01 -23.39 8.24
C LYS A 542 20.47 -23.45 8.69
N ASP A 543 21.32 -24.20 8.00
CA ASP A 543 22.75 -24.29 8.28
C ASP A 543 23.56 -23.15 7.65
N SER A 544 22.97 -22.35 6.76
CA SER A 544 23.62 -21.20 6.14
C SER A 544 23.83 -20.05 7.13
N PHE A 545 24.85 -19.22 6.86
CA PHE A 545 25.05 -17.98 7.61
C PHE A 545 23.92 -16.97 7.37
N ASN A 546 23.32 -16.94 6.18
CA ASN A 546 22.17 -16.06 5.90
C ASN A 546 21.02 -16.33 6.88
N TYR A 547 20.65 -17.61 7.07
CA TYR A 547 19.61 -17.99 8.05
C TYR A 547 20.02 -17.73 9.51
N LYS A 548 21.26 -18.06 9.88
CA LYS A 548 21.77 -17.91 11.25
C LYS A 548 21.85 -16.44 11.68
N ARG A 549 22.24 -15.55 10.77
CA ARG A 549 22.40 -14.11 11.01
C ARG A 549 21.05 -13.39 11.06
N ALA A 550 20.14 -13.71 10.15
CA ALA A 550 18.84 -13.04 10.02
C ALA A 550 17.80 -13.61 11.01
N GLU A 551 18.06 -13.46 12.31
CA GLU A 551 17.28 -14.13 13.37
C GLU A 551 15.78 -13.81 13.36
N PHE A 552 15.37 -12.67 12.82
CA PHE A 552 13.97 -12.29 12.75
C PHE A 552 13.20 -12.94 11.59
N SER A 553 13.87 -13.54 10.62
CA SER A 553 13.31 -13.80 9.29
C SER A 553 12.50 -15.09 9.12
N ASP A 554 12.37 -15.91 10.17
CA ASP A 554 11.75 -17.25 10.12
C ASP A 554 10.38 -17.35 10.80
N HIS A 555 9.85 -16.25 11.32
CA HIS A 555 8.50 -16.16 11.89
C HIS A 555 7.79 -14.87 11.46
N ASN A 556 6.45 -14.84 11.57
CA ASN A 556 5.68 -13.62 11.29
C ASN A 556 5.79 -12.57 12.38
N ILE A 557 5.86 -13.02 13.62
CA ILE A 557 5.97 -12.17 14.79
C ILE A 557 6.94 -12.82 15.77
N TYR A 558 7.79 -12.02 16.38
CA TYR A 558 8.46 -12.37 17.63
C TYR A 558 7.89 -11.54 18.78
N VAL A 559 7.77 -12.15 19.96
CA VAL A 559 7.52 -11.42 21.21
C VAL A 559 8.58 -11.79 22.24
N VAL A 560 9.08 -10.78 22.94
CA VAL A 560 10.08 -10.91 23.99
C VAL A 560 9.69 -10.05 25.18
N LYS A 561 10.24 -10.35 26.36
CA LYS A 561 10.14 -9.45 27.51
C LYS A 561 11.05 -8.25 27.28
N HIS A 562 10.58 -7.05 27.60
CA HIS A 562 11.39 -5.84 27.43
C HIS A 562 12.70 -5.92 28.23
N LYS A 563 13.81 -5.55 27.60
CA LYS A 563 15.09 -5.20 28.24
C LYS A 563 15.73 -4.01 27.52
N ASP A 564 16.36 -3.14 28.30
CA ASP A 564 17.06 -1.97 27.75
C ASP A 564 18.18 -2.41 26.79
N GLY A 565 18.30 -1.75 25.64
CA GLY A 565 19.31 -2.06 24.61
C GLY A 565 18.92 -3.15 23.61
N GLU A 566 17.82 -3.89 23.81
CA GLU A 566 17.29 -4.86 22.83
C GLU A 566 16.46 -4.13 21.76
N LEU A 567 17.14 -3.43 20.86
CA LEU A 567 16.53 -2.59 19.82
C LEU A 567 16.51 -3.22 18.44
N TYR A 568 17.53 -4.02 18.10
CA TYR A 568 17.83 -4.44 16.72
C TYR A 568 17.62 -5.93 16.50
N ALA A 569 16.63 -6.31 15.69
CA ALA A 569 16.20 -7.70 15.54
C ALA A 569 17.27 -8.61 14.90
N GLY A 570 18.20 -8.06 14.11
CA GLY A 570 19.38 -8.76 13.59
C GLY A 570 20.59 -8.76 14.53
N GLY A 571 20.50 -8.10 15.69
CA GLY A 571 21.61 -7.91 16.64
C GLY A 571 22.34 -6.57 16.48
N LEU A 572 23.18 -6.22 17.46
CA LEU A 572 23.85 -4.90 17.49
C LEU A 572 24.89 -4.73 16.37
N TYR A 573 25.60 -5.79 15.99
CA TYR A 573 26.61 -5.77 14.93
C TYR A 573 26.32 -6.87 13.92
N THR A 574 25.76 -6.49 12.77
CA THR A 574 25.30 -7.42 11.71
C THR A 574 26.37 -7.71 10.65
N ASN A 575 27.32 -6.80 10.48
CA ASN A 575 28.33 -6.89 9.42
C ASN A 575 29.26 -8.06 9.70
N GLN A 576 29.33 -9.02 8.76
CA GLN A 576 30.09 -10.27 8.91
C GLN A 576 29.73 -11.08 10.18
N SER A 577 28.52 -10.89 10.74
CA SER A 577 28.13 -11.51 12.00
C SER A 577 27.98 -13.04 11.90
N ARG A 578 27.98 -13.72 13.05
CA ARG A 578 27.72 -15.16 13.15
C ARG A 578 26.27 -15.51 13.54
N GLY A 579 25.43 -14.50 13.74
CA GLY A 579 24.15 -14.66 14.44
C GLY A 579 24.32 -14.88 15.95
N GLY A 580 23.23 -15.20 16.64
CA GLY A 580 23.19 -15.48 18.08
C GLY A 580 23.04 -14.25 18.97
N THR A 581 22.64 -13.10 18.42
CA THR A 581 22.53 -11.82 19.16
C THR A 581 21.24 -11.03 18.87
N GLY A 582 20.37 -11.56 18.02
CA GLY A 582 19.12 -10.94 17.61
C GLY A 582 17.88 -11.48 18.32
N VAL A 583 16.72 -11.24 17.70
CA VAL A 583 15.41 -11.46 18.34
C VAL A 583 15.11 -12.94 18.63
N ARG A 584 15.60 -13.87 17.79
CA ARG A 584 15.43 -15.31 18.02
C ARG A 584 16.12 -15.73 19.31
N SER A 585 17.37 -15.29 19.50
CA SER A 585 18.16 -15.53 20.72
C SER A 585 17.50 -14.95 21.96
N TRP A 586 16.89 -13.75 21.86
CA TRP A 586 16.15 -13.15 22.96
C TRP A 586 14.85 -13.91 23.27
N ALA A 587 14.18 -14.42 22.23
CA ALA A 587 12.97 -15.21 22.35
C ALA A 587 13.22 -16.59 22.99
N GLU A 588 14.34 -17.22 22.67
CA GLU A 588 14.78 -18.51 23.23
C GLU A 588 15.01 -18.51 24.75
N ARG A 589 15.08 -17.32 25.37
CA ARG A 589 15.09 -17.20 26.84
C ARG A 589 13.84 -17.76 27.51
N ASN A 590 12.75 -17.96 26.74
CA ASN A 590 11.50 -18.56 27.21
C ASN A 590 10.92 -17.86 28.46
N GLU A 591 11.05 -16.53 28.48
CA GLU A 591 10.62 -15.66 29.57
C GLU A 591 9.10 -15.50 29.55
N ASN A 592 8.51 -15.17 30.70
CA ASN A 592 7.09 -14.80 30.75
C ASN A 592 6.88 -13.45 30.05
N VAL A 593 5.96 -13.42 29.07
CA VAL A 593 5.55 -12.20 28.34
C VAL A 593 4.07 -11.86 28.52
N LYS A 594 3.35 -12.62 29.35
CA LYS A 594 1.97 -12.33 29.73
C LYS A 594 1.93 -11.32 30.87
N ASP A 595 1.12 -10.28 30.69
CA ASP A 595 0.80 -9.26 31.71
C ASP A 595 2.06 -8.59 32.26
N THR A 596 2.92 -8.16 31.36
CA THR A 596 4.23 -7.55 31.67
C THR A 596 4.59 -6.55 30.57
N ASP A 597 5.68 -5.82 30.79
CA ASP A 597 6.36 -5.08 29.74
C ASP A 597 6.97 -6.05 28.70
N LEU A 598 6.37 -6.08 27.51
CA LEU A 598 6.75 -6.93 26.38
C LEU A 598 7.12 -6.06 25.17
N VAL A 599 7.86 -6.62 24.22
CA VAL A 599 8.14 -6.00 22.92
C VAL A 599 7.75 -6.98 21.82
N VAL A 600 7.10 -6.47 20.77
CA VAL A 600 6.68 -7.24 19.60
C VAL A 600 7.51 -6.80 18.40
N TYR A 601 8.04 -7.76 17.64
CA TYR A 601 8.71 -7.52 16.36
C TYR A 601 7.85 -8.15 15.27
N VAL A 602 7.33 -7.32 14.37
CA VAL A 602 6.46 -7.76 13.28
C VAL A 602 7.24 -7.80 11.98
N GLN A 603 7.23 -8.95 11.33
CA GLN A 603 7.94 -9.13 10.08
C GLN A 603 7.01 -8.91 8.88
N ALA A 604 7.55 -8.29 7.84
CA ALA A 604 6.95 -8.19 6.52
C ALA A 604 8.05 -8.43 5.49
N GLY A 605 7.70 -8.85 4.27
CA GLY A 605 8.72 -9.00 3.25
C GLY A 605 8.21 -9.26 1.85
N ILE A 606 9.11 -9.02 0.90
CA ILE A 606 8.94 -9.22 -0.53
C ILE A 606 9.80 -10.42 -0.92
N ASN A 607 9.23 -11.39 -1.62
CA ASN A 607 10.03 -12.37 -2.35
C ASN A 607 10.14 -11.89 -3.80
N HIS A 608 11.23 -11.18 -4.10
CA HIS A 608 11.39 -10.48 -5.37
C HIS A 608 11.96 -11.42 -6.42
N ILE A 609 11.11 -11.76 -7.38
CA ILE A 609 11.48 -12.40 -8.64
C ILE A 609 11.55 -11.27 -9.66
N PRO A 610 12.74 -10.73 -9.98
CA PRO A 610 12.84 -9.55 -10.82
C PRO A 610 12.23 -9.80 -12.20
N ARG A 611 11.66 -8.75 -12.78
CA ARG A 611 11.10 -8.78 -14.14
C ARG A 611 11.81 -7.75 -15.01
N VAL A 612 11.63 -7.85 -16.33
CA VAL A 612 12.20 -6.87 -17.27
C VAL A 612 11.67 -5.46 -16.97
N GLU A 613 10.40 -5.34 -16.55
CA GLU A 613 9.77 -4.08 -16.18
C GLU A 613 10.39 -3.41 -14.94
N ASP A 614 11.17 -4.15 -14.15
CA ASP A 614 11.86 -3.63 -12.98
C ASP A 614 13.21 -2.96 -13.36
N PHE A 615 13.57 -2.94 -14.66
CA PHE A 615 14.83 -2.41 -15.18
C PHE A 615 14.58 -1.44 -16.36
N PRO A 616 15.27 -0.29 -16.47
CA PRO A 616 16.49 0.12 -15.77
C PRO A 616 16.29 0.69 -14.35
N VAL A 617 15.05 1.00 -13.96
CA VAL A 617 14.68 1.43 -12.61
C VAL A 617 13.30 0.85 -12.29
N MET A 618 13.15 0.29 -11.09
CA MET A 618 11.98 -0.47 -10.68
C MET A 618 10.82 0.45 -10.27
N PRO A 619 9.57 0.15 -10.68
CA PRO A 619 8.38 0.76 -10.09
C PRO A 619 8.21 0.38 -8.60
N CYS A 620 7.59 1.24 -7.79
CA CYS A 620 7.41 0.94 -6.36
C CYS A 620 6.61 -0.35 -6.11
N GLU A 621 7.15 -1.22 -5.25
CA GLU A 621 6.41 -2.30 -4.59
C GLU A 621 6.10 -1.91 -3.14
N VAL A 622 4.85 -2.09 -2.68
CA VAL A 622 4.35 -1.51 -1.43
C VAL A 622 3.90 -2.59 -0.44
N LEU A 623 4.33 -2.47 0.81
CA LEU A 623 3.91 -3.29 1.95
C LEU A 623 3.43 -2.41 3.10
N SER A 624 2.37 -2.82 3.79
CA SER A 624 1.81 -2.07 4.92
C SER A 624 1.57 -2.95 6.14
N ILE A 625 2.00 -2.50 7.31
CA ILE A 625 1.67 -3.10 8.62
C ILE A 625 0.73 -2.17 9.36
N HIS A 626 -0.47 -2.65 9.68
CA HIS A 626 -1.50 -1.85 10.37
C HIS A 626 -1.63 -2.22 11.85
N LEU A 627 -1.75 -1.20 12.69
CA LEU A 627 -2.11 -1.28 14.10
C LEU A 627 -3.49 -0.63 14.28
N LYS A 628 -4.50 -1.48 14.49
CA LYS A 628 -5.91 -1.08 14.51
C LYS A 628 -6.52 -1.18 15.91
N PRO A 629 -7.26 -0.17 16.39
CA PRO A 629 -7.90 -0.24 17.71
C PRO A 629 -8.99 -1.33 17.73
N VAL A 630 -8.99 -2.16 18.77
CA VAL A 630 -10.00 -3.21 19.03
C VAL A 630 -10.51 -3.05 20.44
N ASN A 631 -11.79 -2.70 20.58
CA ASN A 631 -12.39 -2.35 21.87
C ASN A 631 -11.67 -1.21 22.62
N PHE A 632 -10.73 -0.51 22.00
CA PHE A 632 -10.02 0.59 22.67
C PHE A 632 -10.96 1.77 22.94
N PHE A 633 -11.81 2.09 21.97
CA PHE A 633 -12.85 3.11 22.06
C PHE A 633 -14.24 2.49 22.32
N ASP A 634 -15.16 3.27 22.87
CA ASP A 634 -16.55 2.84 23.12
C ASP A 634 -17.45 2.91 21.87
N LYS A 635 -17.00 3.63 20.84
CA LYS A 635 -17.63 3.75 19.51
C LYS A 635 -16.56 4.11 18.47
N ASN A 636 -16.98 4.29 17.22
CA ASN A 636 -16.07 4.80 16.18
C ASN A 636 -15.50 6.17 16.59
N PRO A 637 -14.18 6.31 16.77
CA PRO A 637 -13.56 7.55 17.26
C PRO A 637 -13.54 8.67 16.21
N ALA A 638 -13.88 8.37 14.94
CA ALA A 638 -13.96 9.35 13.85
C ALA A 638 -15.35 10.01 13.73
N LEU A 639 -16.31 9.71 14.61
CA LEU A 639 -17.68 10.28 14.51
C LEU A 639 -17.75 11.79 14.74
N ASP A 640 -16.71 12.40 15.30
CA ASP A 640 -16.58 13.85 15.46
C ASP A 640 -15.78 14.52 14.34
N VAL A 641 -15.32 13.75 13.34
CA VAL A 641 -14.78 14.32 12.11
C VAL A 641 -15.92 15.04 11.37
N PRO A 642 -15.73 16.31 10.96
CA PRO A 642 -16.76 17.06 10.25
C PRO A 642 -17.29 16.32 9.01
N PRO A 643 -18.61 16.33 8.78
CA PRO A 643 -19.19 15.78 7.56
C PRO A 643 -18.58 16.39 6.31
N SER A 644 -18.40 15.55 5.30
CA SER A 644 -17.85 15.94 4.02
C SER A 644 -18.92 16.53 3.12
N GLU A 645 -18.81 17.84 2.93
CA GLU A 645 -19.75 18.63 2.15
C GLU A 645 -19.01 19.49 1.13
N GLN A 646 -19.70 19.84 0.05
CA GLN A 646 -19.12 20.65 -1.03
C GLN A 646 -18.66 22.03 -0.55
N ALA A 647 -19.35 22.60 0.45
CA ALA A 647 -18.95 23.87 1.05
C ALA A 647 -17.56 23.83 1.70
N PHE A 648 -17.16 22.66 2.23
CA PHE A 648 -15.86 22.42 2.85
C PHE A 648 -14.83 21.85 1.86
N ASN A 649 -15.19 20.83 1.08
CA ASN A 649 -14.26 20.10 0.20
C ASN A 649 -13.95 20.78 -1.15
N LYS A 650 -14.79 21.74 -1.58
CA LYS A 650 -14.57 22.57 -2.79
C LYS A 650 -14.22 21.78 -4.07
N SER A 651 -14.82 20.60 -4.29
CA SER A 651 -14.54 19.80 -5.48
C SER A 651 -15.03 20.49 -6.77
N ASN A 652 -14.31 20.35 -7.89
CA ASN A 652 -14.74 20.90 -9.18
C ASN A 652 -15.45 19.82 -10.00
N LEU A 653 -16.66 20.12 -10.46
CA LEU A 653 -17.44 19.22 -11.30
C LEU A 653 -16.95 19.30 -12.76
N LEU A 654 -16.59 18.15 -13.36
CA LEU A 654 -16.08 18.08 -14.74
C LEU A 654 -17.14 17.65 -15.79
N SER A 655 -18.35 17.29 -15.37
CA SER A 655 -19.46 16.84 -16.24
C SER A 655 -20.79 17.51 -15.87
N GLU A 656 -21.81 17.48 -16.74
CA GLU A 656 -23.11 18.11 -16.46
C GLU A 656 -23.88 17.51 -15.26
N GLN A 657 -24.82 18.31 -14.73
CA GLN A 657 -25.45 18.21 -13.41
C GLN A 657 -26.20 16.89 -13.15
N HIS A 658 -25.76 16.14 -12.14
CA HIS A 658 -26.50 15.00 -11.59
C HIS A 658 -27.64 15.48 -10.67
N GLN A 659 -28.90 15.22 -11.03
CA GLN A 659 -30.06 15.45 -10.16
C GLN A 659 -30.52 14.13 -9.52
N GLN A 660 -30.50 14.05 -8.19
CA GLN A 660 -31.07 12.92 -7.44
C GLN A 660 -32.51 13.22 -7.02
N PRO A 661 -33.51 12.45 -7.48
CA PRO A 661 -34.87 12.54 -6.94
C PRO A 661 -34.92 11.91 -5.53
N SER A 662 -35.62 12.58 -4.61
CA SER A 662 -35.95 12.02 -3.28
C SER A 662 -37.46 11.88 -3.14
N VAL A 663 -37.90 10.77 -2.54
CA VAL A 663 -39.30 10.50 -2.22
C VAL A 663 -39.37 10.14 -0.74
N THR A 664 -40.13 10.89 0.04
CA THR A 664 -40.37 10.62 1.46
C THR A 664 -41.85 10.33 1.71
N ALA A 665 -42.12 9.43 2.66
CA ALA A 665 -43.46 9.14 3.19
C ALA A 665 -43.45 9.25 4.72
N THR A 666 -44.52 9.77 5.30
CA THR A 666 -44.69 9.92 6.76
C THR A 666 -45.96 9.18 7.19
N VAL A 667 -45.88 8.43 8.30
CA VAL A 667 -47.01 7.69 8.88
C VAL A 667 -47.72 8.56 9.92
N GLY A 668 -49.02 8.79 9.75
CA GLY A 668 -49.87 9.43 10.76
C GLY A 668 -50.31 8.45 11.86
N GLU A 669 -50.84 8.98 12.97
CA GLU A 669 -51.07 8.34 14.29
C GLU A 669 -51.85 7.00 14.33
N ASN A 670 -52.32 6.44 13.21
CA ASN A 670 -53.06 5.16 13.17
C ASN A 670 -52.43 4.08 12.27
N ALA A 671 -51.11 4.16 12.00
CA ALA A 671 -50.35 3.10 11.31
C ALA A 671 -50.93 2.64 9.95
N LYS A 672 -51.54 3.54 9.17
CA LYS A 672 -51.88 3.28 7.76
C LYS A 672 -50.98 4.09 6.83
N VAL A 673 -50.22 3.38 6.00
CA VAL A 673 -49.48 3.95 4.86
C VAL A 673 -50.48 4.09 3.70
N GLY A 674 -50.93 5.31 3.41
CA GLY A 674 -51.78 5.59 2.26
C GLY A 674 -50.96 6.04 1.05
N SER A 675 -51.30 5.54 -0.14
CA SER A 675 -50.77 6.06 -1.42
C SER A 675 -51.27 7.49 -1.65
N ILE A 676 -50.36 8.43 -1.90
CA ILE A 676 -50.71 9.83 -2.16
C ILE A 676 -51.09 9.98 -3.63
N ASP A 677 -52.38 10.01 -3.91
CA ASP A 677 -52.92 10.60 -5.16
C ASP A 677 -54.08 11.59 -4.89
N ALA A 678 -54.21 12.05 -3.65
CA ALA A 678 -55.28 12.96 -3.26
C ALA A 678 -54.75 14.11 -2.40
N LEU A 679 -54.08 15.08 -3.03
CA LEU A 679 -53.98 16.47 -2.53
C LEU A 679 -53.56 17.47 -3.64
N LYS A 680 -54.05 17.24 -4.87
CA LYS A 680 -54.15 18.30 -5.89
C LYS A 680 -55.61 18.76 -6.01
N LYS A 681 -56.09 19.53 -5.03
CA LYS A 681 -57.25 20.42 -5.21
C LYS A 681 -57.28 21.41 -4.04
N HIS A 682 -57.08 22.68 -4.40
CA HIS A 682 -57.23 23.95 -3.65
C HIS A 682 -55.97 24.81 -3.62
N SER A 683 -55.43 25.11 -4.81
CA SER A 683 -54.61 26.29 -5.07
C SER A 683 -55.48 27.40 -5.66
N LYS A 684 -56.03 28.26 -4.79
CA LYS A 684 -56.42 29.64 -5.11
C LYS A 684 -56.32 30.45 -3.84
N ILE A 685 -55.22 31.18 -3.68
CA ILE A 685 -55.15 32.60 -3.30
C ILE A 685 -53.67 32.98 -3.41
N THR A 686 -53.40 33.85 -4.37
CA THR A 686 -52.13 34.50 -4.63
C THR A 686 -51.88 35.59 -3.60
N LEU A 687 -50.64 35.62 -3.11
CA LEU A 687 -50.12 36.43 -1.99
C LEU A 687 -49.89 37.90 -2.38
N LEU A 688 -50.90 38.54 -2.97
CA LEU A 688 -50.91 39.97 -3.31
C LEU A 688 -52.29 40.58 -3.01
N GLN A 689 -52.62 40.63 -1.71
CA GLN A 689 -53.55 41.60 -1.14
C GLN A 689 -52.93 42.14 0.15
N LEU A 690 -52.55 43.42 0.11
CA LEU A 690 -52.66 44.40 1.21
C LEU A 690 -51.83 44.08 2.47
N SER A 691 -50.60 44.59 2.63
CA SER A 691 -50.31 45.97 3.05
C SER A 691 -51.42 46.62 3.91
N ASN A 692 -51.27 46.58 5.25
CA ASN A 692 -51.73 47.63 6.17
C ASN A 692 -51.12 47.49 7.59
N ILE A 693 -50.16 48.38 7.89
CA ILE A 693 -50.11 49.32 9.03
C ILE A 693 -50.28 48.80 10.48
N ARG A 694 -49.15 48.94 11.25
CA ARG A 694 -48.93 49.33 12.69
C ARG A 694 -49.62 48.52 13.82
N ALA A 695 -49.07 48.33 15.03
CA ALA A 695 -48.06 49.09 15.78
C ALA A 695 -47.40 48.27 16.92
N THR A 696 -46.12 48.59 17.21
CA THR A 696 -45.41 48.63 18.53
C THR A 696 -45.29 47.34 19.37
N PHE A 697 -44.13 47.01 19.97
CA PHE A 697 -43.32 47.84 20.86
C PHE A 697 -41.82 47.43 20.84
N THR A 698 -40.97 48.43 21.07
CA THR A 698 -39.50 48.48 21.12
C THR A 698 -38.85 47.58 22.19
N PRO A 699 -37.56 47.21 22.05
CA PRO A 699 -36.49 48.04 22.62
C PRO A 699 -35.18 48.12 21.81
N ASN A 700 -34.52 49.27 21.91
CA ASN A 700 -33.08 49.53 21.69
C ASN A 700 -32.74 50.69 22.67
N PRO A 701 -31.48 51.06 23.00
CA PRO A 701 -30.14 50.52 22.71
C PRO A 701 -29.31 50.37 24.03
N ASP A 702 -28.05 49.89 24.04
CA ASP A 702 -26.85 50.73 23.90
C ASP A 702 -25.57 49.87 23.85
N ALA A 703 -24.76 50.09 22.81
CA ALA A 703 -23.31 50.36 22.86
C ALA A 703 -22.68 50.30 21.44
N SER A 704 -22.98 51.32 20.62
CA SER A 704 -22.03 52.35 20.17
C SER A 704 -20.51 52.10 20.36
N ILE A 705 -19.52 52.45 19.50
CA ILE A 705 -19.34 53.05 18.15
C ILE A 705 -17.84 52.82 17.77
N PHE A 706 -17.52 52.97 16.46
CA PHE A 706 -16.32 53.57 15.82
C PHE A 706 -15.50 52.59 14.94
N ASP A 707 -15.69 52.64 13.61
CA ASP A 707 -15.02 53.50 12.61
C ASP A 707 -13.63 52.94 12.24
N THR A 708 -13.24 52.67 10.99
CA THR A 708 -13.21 53.59 9.85
C THR A 708 -12.72 52.87 8.57
N HIS A 709 -13.31 53.25 7.44
CA HIS A 709 -12.68 53.60 6.15
C HIS A 709 -11.90 52.57 5.27
N ASN A 710 -12.56 52.27 4.14
CA ASN A 710 -12.15 52.62 2.76
C ASN A 710 -11.04 51.81 2.07
N ALA A 711 -11.45 50.91 1.15
CA ALA A 711 -10.69 50.60 -0.08
C ALA A 711 -11.63 50.10 -1.19
N MET A 712 -11.52 50.77 -2.34
CA MET A 712 -12.10 50.58 -3.68
C MET A 712 -12.71 49.20 -4.06
N ALA A 713 -13.93 49.25 -4.61
CA ALA A 713 -14.69 48.12 -5.16
C ALA A 713 -14.23 47.72 -6.59
N PRO A 714 -14.07 46.42 -6.90
CA PRO A 714 -13.99 45.91 -8.26
C PRO A 714 -15.38 45.55 -8.83
N ASN A 715 -15.74 46.28 -9.89
CA ASN A 715 -16.67 45.99 -11.01
C ASN A 715 -17.57 44.73 -10.95
N ASP A 716 -18.85 44.89 -10.56
CA ASP A 716 -19.84 43.82 -10.36
C ASP A 716 -20.86 43.68 -11.53
N LYS A 717 -20.47 44.05 -12.76
CA LYS A 717 -21.38 44.11 -13.93
C LYS A 717 -21.34 42.90 -14.87
N ALA A 718 -20.42 41.95 -14.68
CA ALA A 718 -20.33 40.77 -15.53
C ALA A 718 -21.43 39.75 -15.16
N GLY A 719 -22.30 39.39 -16.11
CA GLY A 719 -23.36 38.38 -15.94
C GLY A 719 -24.80 38.90 -15.88
N ARG A 720 -25.03 40.21 -16.07
CA ARG A 720 -26.39 40.79 -16.09
C ARG A 720 -26.86 41.27 -17.46
N VAL A 721 -25.99 41.26 -18.48
CA VAL A 721 -26.29 41.75 -19.83
C VAL A 721 -26.36 40.59 -20.82
N VAL A 722 -27.45 40.54 -21.59
CA VAL A 722 -27.67 39.55 -22.65
C VAL A 722 -27.74 40.24 -24.01
N PHE A 723 -27.22 39.57 -25.04
CA PHE A 723 -27.37 39.92 -26.43
C PHE A 723 -28.67 39.34 -26.99
N ILE A 724 -29.40 40.13 -27.78
CA ILE A 724 -30.65 39.73 -28.41
C ILE A 724 -30.54 40.01 -29.91
N GLY A 725 -30.46 38.96 -30.72
CA GLY A 725 -30.38 39.01 -32.17
C GLY A 725 -31.65 38.52 -32.88
N ASN A 726 -31.67 38.72 -34.20
CA ASN A 726 -32.78 38.35 -35.09
C ASN A 726 -34.12 39.06 -34.79
N ILE A 727 -34.04 40.26 -34.23
CA ILE A 727 -35.19 41.09 -33.90
C ILE A 727 -35.91 41.51 -35.21
N PRO A 728 -37.24 41.31 -35.33
CA PRO A 728 -37.99 41.69 -36.51
C PRO A 728 -37.91 43.20 -36.78
N TYR A 729 -37.67 43.61 -38.03
CA TYR A 729 -37.49 45.02 -38.42
C TYR A 729 -38.70 45.93 -38.15
N GLY A 730 -39.87 45.36 -37.87
CA GLY A 730 -41.08 46.08 -37.44
C GLY A 730 -41.38 46.02 -35.94
N GLY A 731 -40.52 45.36 -35.14
CA GLY A 731 -40.68 45.30 -33.69
C GLY A 731 -40.18 46.59 -33.03
N THR A 732 -41.03 47.24 -32.24
CA THR A 732 -40.64 48.44 -31.48
C THR A 732 -39.86 48.05 -30.21
N GLU A 733 -39.10 48.99 -29.68
CA GLU A 733 -38.27 48.78 -28.49
C GLU A 733 -39.12 48.35 -27.27
N GLU A 734 -40.33 48.89 -27.16
CA GLU A 734 -41.28 48.59 -26.09
C GLU A 734 -41.77 47.13 -26.13
N LEU A 735 -42.04 46.59 -27.33
CA LEU A 735 -42.50 45.21 -27.48
C LEU A 735 -41.41 44.20 -27.06
N ILE A 736 -40.14 44.55 -27.33
CA ILE A 736 -39.00 43.71 -26.97
C ILE A 736 -38.77 43.77 -25.46
N ILE A 737 -38.84 44.96 -24.86
CA ILE A 737 -38.76 45.12 -23.40
C ILE A 737 -39.90 44.37 -22.70
N GLU A 738 -41.13 44.42 -23.22
CA GLU A 738 -42.27 43.67 -22.67
C GLU A 738 -42.03 42.14 -22.74
N THR A 739 -41.49 41.67 -23.86
CA THR A 739 -41.20 40.24 -24.05
C THR A 739 -40.12 39.76 -23.08
N LEU A 740 -39.06 40.55 -22.90
CA LEU A 740 -37.98 40.29 -21.94
C LEU A 740 -38.44 40.46 -20.49
N GLY A 741 -39.39 41.37 -20.23
CA GLY A 741 -39.98 41.60 -18.92
C GLY A 741 -40.67 40.37 -18.31
N ARG A 742 -41.04 39.38 -19.14
CA ARG A 742 -41.65 38.12 -18.70
C ARG A 742 -40.72 37.21 -17.91
N VAL A 743 -39.40 37.34 -18.10
CA VAL A 743 -38.39 36.52 -17.41
C VAL A 743 -37.66 37.27 -16.30
N GLY A 744 -37.81 38.60 -16.22
CA GLY A 744 -37.28 39.42 -15.14
C GLY A 744 -37.32 40.91 -15.46
N GLN A 745 -37.05 41.76 -14.47
CA GLN A 745 -37.04 43.21 -14.67
C GLN A 745 -35.84 43.63 -15.54
N VAL A 746 -36.14 44.24 -16.70
CA VAL A 746 -35.15 44.83 -17.60
C VAL A 746 -34.87 46.25 -17.13
N ASN A 747 -33.64 46.52 -16.69
CA ASN A 747 -33.20 47.85 -16.26
C ASN A 747 -32.94 48.77 -17.45
N ASN A 748 -32.37 48.22 -18.52
CA ASN A 748 -32.05 48.96 -19.72
C ASN A 748 -32.09 48.03 -20.93
N PHE A 749 -32.61 48.50 -22.05
CA PHE A 749 -32.51 47.83 -23.33
C PHE A 749 -32.04 48.84 -24.36
N ARG A 750 -31.12 48.41 -25.24
CA ARG A 750 -30.57 49.25 -26.29
C ARG A 750 -30.62 48.50 -27.61
N LEU A 751 -31.48 48.96 -28.52
CA LEU A 751 -31.49 48.48 -29.90
C LEU A 751 -30.35 49.13 -30.70
N VAL A 752 -29.62 48.35 -31.50
CA VAL A 752 -28.50 48.85 -32.30
C VAL A 752 -29.00 49.32 -33.67
N TYR A 753 -28.75 50.58 -34.00
CA TYR A 753 -29.07 51.19 -35.29
C TYR A 753 -27.84 51.36 -36.17
N ASP A 754 -28.03 51.31 -37.48
CA ASP A 754 -27.02 51.61 -38.47
C ASP A 754 -26.79 53.13 -38.58
N LYS A 755 -25.53 53.56 -38.43
CA LYS A 755 -25.16 54.99 -38.32
C LYS A 755 -25.27 55.76 -39.63
N GLU A 756 -25.30 55.09 -40.78
CA GLU A 756 -25.40 55.74 -42.10
C GLU A 756 -26.84 55.75 -42.62
N THR A 757 -27.61 54.70 -42.32
CA THR A 757 -28.98 54.53 -42.84
C THR A 757 -30.09 54.82 -41.83
N GLY A 758 -29.76 54.94 -40.53
CA GLY A 758 -30.71 55.20 -39.45
C GLY A 758 -31.68 54.05 -39.13
N ARG A 759 -31.52 52.88 -39.78
CA ARG A 759 -32.40 51.72 -39.60
C ARG A 759 -31.84 50.74 -38.55
N PRO A 760 -32.69 50.01 -37.79
CA PRO A 760 -32.24 49.04 -36.79
C PRO A 760 -31.51 47.85 -37.45
N LYS A 761 -30.39 47.43 -36.86
CA LYS A 761 -29.58 46.28 -37.34
C LYS A 761 -30.17 44.91 -36.98
N GLY A 762 -31.32 44.87 -36.32
CA GLY A 762 -32.01 43.64 -35.94
C GLY A 762 -31.39 42.92 -34.74
N PHE A 763 -30.61 43.62 -33.91
CA PHE A 763 -30.12 43.13 -32.62
C PHE A 763 -29.96 44.25 -31.60
N GLY A 764 -29.94 43.90 -30.31
CA GLY A 764 -29.79 44.81 -29.19
C GLY A 764 -29.25 44.12 -27.94
N PHE A 765 -29.03 44.88 -26.88
CA PHE A 765 -28.53 44.38 -25.60
C PHE A 765 -29.48 44.76 -24.47
N ALA A 766 -29.79 43.81 -23.59
CA ALA A 766 -30.65 44.01 -22.43
C ALA A 766 -29.85 43.78 -21.14
N GLU A 767 -29.90 44.74 -20.22
CA GLU A 767 -29.36 44.64 -18.86
C GLU A 767 -30.51 44.32 -17.89
N PHE A 768 -30.44 43.17 -17.23
CA PHE A 768 -31.40 42.75 -16.22
C PHE A 768 -30.98 43.21 -14.82
N ALA A 769 -31.96 43.31 -13.90
CA ALA A 769 -31.70 43.70 -12.52
C ALA A 769 -30.72 42.75 -11.80
N ASP A 770 -30.84 41.44 -12.05
CA ASP A 770 -30.02 40.38 -11.46
C ASP A 770 -29.56 39.34 -12.51
N ALA A 771 -28.53 38.56 -12.15
CA ALA A 771 -27.89 37.61 -13.08
C ALA A 771 -28.75 36.36 -13.35
N ASP A 772 -29.65 36.01 -12.43
CA ASP A 772 -30.55 34.86 -12.58
C ASP A 772 -31.66 35.15 -13.60
N ALA A 773 -32.16 36.39 -13.65
CA ALA A 773 -33.06 36.89 -14.67
C ALA A 773 -32.41 36.89 -16.07
N ALA A 774 -31.15 37.32 -16.16
CA ALA A 774 -30.38 37.24 -17.41
C ALA A 774 -30.18 35.78 -17.87
N ALA A 775 -29.87 34.87 -16.94
CA ALA A 775 -29.75 33.44 -17.25
C ALA A 775 -31.09 32.82 -17.68
N SER A 776 -32.19 33.24 -17.06
CA SER A 776 -33.55 32.84 -17.48
C SER A 776 -33.91 33.39 -18.86
N ALA A 777 -33.45 34.59 -19.24
CA ALA A 777 -33.67 35.11 -20.58
C ALA A 777 -32.96 34.28 -21.65
N VAL A 778 -31.69 33.92 -21.43
CA VAL A 778 -30.94 33.05 -22.35
C VAL A 778 -31.60 31.66 -22.45
N ARG A 779 -32.05 31.09 -21.32
CA ARG A 779 -32.66 29.75 -21.33
C ARG A 779 -34.04 29.72 -21.97
N ASN A 780 -34.89 30.70 -21.68
CA ASN A 780 -36.32 30.63 -21.98
C ASN A 780 -36.74 31.47 -23.19
N LEU A 781 -35.96 32.48 -23.58
CA LEU A 781 -36.31 33.38 -24.69
C LEU A 781 -35.42 33.20 -25.93
N ASN A 782 -34.38 32.37 -25.86
CA ASN A 782 -33.71 31.91 -27.07
C ASN A 782 -34.67 31.03 -27.90
N ASP A 783 -34.72 31.28 -29.20
CA ASP A 783 -35.69 30.73 -30.16
C ASP A 783 -37.17 31.12 -29.97
N TYR A 784 -37.46 32.10 -29.10
CA TYR A 784 -38.82 32.59 -28.91
C TYR A 784 -39.34 33.29 -30.17
N ASP A 785 -40.51 32.86 -30.67
CA ASP A 785 -41.12 33.44 -31.87
C ASP A 785 -41.74 34.81 -31.56
N LEU A 786 -41.13 35.86 -32.10
CA LEU A 786 -41.63 37.23 -32.06
C LEU A 786 -41.94 37.70 -33.48
N MET A 787 -43.23 37.89 -33.78
CA MET A 787 -43.73 38.35 -35.07
C MET A 787 -43.26 37.48 -36.27
N GLY A 788 -43.18 36.16 -36.09
CA GLY A 788 -42.78 35.21 -37.13
C GLY A 788 -41.26 35.07 -37.27
N ARG A 789 -40.47 35.61 -36.35
CA ARG A 789 -39.01 35.43 -36.29
C ARG A 789 -38.60 34.98 -34.91
N LYS A 790 -37.78 33.93 -34.87
CA LYS A 790 -37.18 33.42 -33.63
C LYS A 790 -36.09 34.34 -33.12
N LEU A 791 -36.24 34.86 -31.92
CA LEU A 791 -35.20 35.66 -31.26
C LEU A 791 -33.99 34.78 -30.95
N ARG A 792 -32.79 35.35 -31.07
CA ARG A 792 -31.55 34.73 -30.59
C ARG A 792 -31.14 35.43 -29.30
N VAL A 793 -31.16 34.75 -28.17
CA VAL A 793 -30.77 35.33 -26.88
C VAL A 793 -29.53 34.61 -26.35
N ASP A 794 -28.43 35.33 -26.22
CA ASP A 794 -27.13 34.81 -25.78
C ASP A 794 -26.51 35.74 -24.74
N TRP A 795 -25.49 35.28 -24.03
CA TRP A 795 -24.71 36.15 -23.14
C TRP A 795 -23.96 37.22 -23.93
N SER A 796 -23.94 38.46 -23.44
CA SER A 796 -23.23 39.56 -24.11
C SER A 796 -21.72 39.45 -23.89
N ASN A 797 -20.94 39.41 -24.98
CA ASN A 797 -19.48 39.35 -24.98
C ASN A 797 -18.79 40.72 -25.12
N GLU A 798 -19.36 41.81 -24.57
CA GLU A 798 -18.64 43.09 -24.51
C GLU A 798 -17.71 43.14 -23.29
N SER A 799 -16.48 42.68 -23.48
CA SER A 799 -15.26 43.24 -22.89
C SER A 799 -14.35 43.62 -24.05
N GLY A 800 -13.94 44.89 -24.13
CA GLY A 800 -13.54 45.54 -25.38
C GLY A 800 -12.31 45.00 -26.12
N SER A 801 -12.31 45.26 -27.44
CA SER A 801 -11.20 45.53 -28.38
C SER A 801 -11.21 44.66 -29.66
N GLY A 802 -11.62 45.30 -30.77
CA GLY A 802 -10.83 45.39 -32.02
C GLY A 802 -10.67 44.16 -32.95
N ASP A 803 -11.43 44.17 -34.03
CA ASP A 803 -11.09 43.81 -35.43
C ASP A 803 -10.02 42.75 -35.75
N ASN A 804 -10.46 41.60 -36.28
CA ASN A 804 -10.11 41.11 -37.64
C ASN A 804 -10.79 39.75 -37.94
N ALA A 805 -11.52 39.68 -39.05
CA ALA A 805 -11.99 38.45 -39.71
C ALA A 805 -11.01 38.11 -40.88
N PRO A 806 -11.09 36.97 -41.64
CA PRO A 806 -12.19 36.01 -41.73
C PRO A 806 -11.85 34.51 -41.99
N SER A 807 -12.94 33.73 -42.09
CA SER A 807 -13.22 32.60 -43.00
C SER A 807 -12.77 31.17 -42.65
N ASN A 808 -13.76 30.40 -42.18
CA ASN A 808 -13.95 29.01 -42.59
C ASN A 808 -15.40 28.84 -43.07
N ARG A 809 -15.62 28.08 -44.14
CA ARG A 809 -16.94 27.59 -44.60
C ARG A 809 -16.76 26.33 -45.43
N ASP A 810 -17.34 25.22 -44.99
CA ASP A 810 -18.59 24.66 -45.54
C ASP A 810 -19.01 23.45 -44.67
N GLN A 811 -20.21 23.45 -44.06
CA GLN A 811 -21.55 23.12 -44.55
C GLN A 811 -21.85 21.62 -44.66
N GLY A 812 -22.98 21.23 -44.04
CA GLY A 812 -23.78 20.08 -44.46
C GLY A 812 -24.45 19.30 -43.33
N ALA A 813 -25.66 19.71 -42.94
CA ALA A 813 -26.60 18.90 -42.14
C ALA A 813 -27.88 18.63 -42.98
N PRO A 814 -28.91 17.95 -42.45
CA PRO A 814 -29.42 16.62 -42.77
C PRO A 814 -30.73 16.69 -43.61
N PRO A 815 -31.57 15.63 -43.68
CA PRO A 815 -32.82 15.77 -42.92
C PRO A 815 -33.45 14.47 -42.36
N ALA A 816 -34.25 14.68 -41.31
CA ALA A 816 -35.23 13.77 -40.72
C ALA A 816 -36.60 13.86 -41.42
N MET A 817 -37.53 12.94 -41.14
CA MET A 817 -38.97 13.21 -41.34
C MET A 817 -39.88 12.46 -40.34
N ASN A 818 -40.70 13.27 -39.63
CA ASN A 818 -42.11 13.14 -39.20
C ASN A 818 -42.75 11.75 -39.01
N GLY A 819 -43.61 11.50 -38.02
CA GLY A 819 -44.42 12.37 -37.15
C GLY A 819 -45.87 11.85 -37.07
N GLN A 820 -46.61 12.31 -36.04
CA GLN A 820 -48.07 12.21 -35.79
C GLN A 820 -48.57 10.94 -35.06
N GLN A 821 -49.09 11.00 -33.82
CA GLN A 821 -50.26 11.68 -33.19
C GLN A 821 -51.45 10.73 -33.03
N ALA A 822 -51.86 10.45 -31.78
CA ALA A 822 -53.22 10.57 -31.23
C ALA A 822 -53.41 9.69 -29.96
N ALA A 823 -54.08 10.26 -28.95
CA ALA A 823 -54.67 9.60 -27.77
C ALA A 823 -56.22 9.49 -27.99
N PRO A 824 -57.08 9.00 -27.06
CA PRO A 824 -56.89 8.35 -25.74
C PRO A 824 -57.81 7.11 -25.48
N ALA A 825 -57.58 6.30 -24.43
CA ALA A 825 -58.62 5.71 -23.51
C ALA A 825 -58.13 4.57 -22.58
N ALA A 826 -58.50 4.69 -21.30
CA ALA A 826 -58.91 3.68 -20.30
C ALA A 826 -58.05 2.44 -19.91
N ALA A 827 -57.49 2.52 -18.69
CA ALA A 827 -57.24 1.53 -17.63
C ALA A 827 -57.29 0.00 -17.88
N GLN A 828 -56.22 -0.71 -17.46
CA GLN A 828 -56.13 -1.74 -16.39
C GLN A 828 -54.71 -2.38 -16.35
N PRO A 829 -54.26 -3.04 -15.25
CA PRO A 829 -52.84 -3.28 -14.94
C PRO A 829 -52.33 -4.66 -15.42
N SER A 830 -51.07 -4.76 -15.85
CA SER A 830 -50.39 -6.08 -15.92
C SER A 830 -48.86 -5.99 -15.93
N SER A 831 -48.27 -6.63 -14.92
CA SER A 831 -46.88 -7.08 -14.85
C SER A 831 -46.69 -8.36 -15.68
N ALA A 832 -46.58 -8.26 -17.01
CA ALA A 832 -46.17 -9.36 -17.88
C ALA A 832 -45.51 -8.82 -19.16
N LEU A 833 -44.40 -9.42 -19.59
CA LEU A 833 -43.93 -9.28 -20.98
C LEU A 833 -45.02 -9.81 -21.90
N GLY A 834 -45.37 -9.07 -22.95
CA GLY A 834 -46.30 -9.54 -23.98
C GLY A 834 -45.76 -10.78 -24.72
N PRO A 835 -46.59 -11.49 -25.51
CA PRO A 835 -46.14 -12.66 -26.25
C PRO A 835 -44.97 -12.29 -27.18
N LEU A 836 -43.86 -13.00 -27.03
CA LEU A 836 -42.68 -12.81 -27.87
C LEU A 836 -42.97 -13.28 -29.31
N PRO A 837 -42.27 -12.73 -30.32
CA PRO A 837 -42.43 -13.16 -31.71
C PRO A 837 -42.18 -14.67 -31.86
N PRO A 838 -43.01 -15.40 -32.62
CA PRO A 838 -42.78 -16.82 -32.87
C PRO A 838 -41.46 -17.02 -33.64
N GLY A 839 -40.68 -18.03 -33.25
CA GLY A 839 -39.44 -18.40 -33.94
C GLY A 839 -39.68 -18.92 -35.35
N VAL A 840 -38.65 -18.88 -36.19
CA VAL A 840 -38.67 -19.40 -37.56
C VAL A 840 -38.11 -20.83 -37.57
N GLU A 841 -38.74 -21.75 -38.32
CA GLU A 841 -38.19 -23.11 -38.49
C GLU A 841 -36.86 -23.08 -39.24
N LEU A 842 -35.88 -23.81 -38.70
CA LEU A 842 -34.54 -23.91 -39.30
C LEU A 842 -34.48 -25.08 -40.28
N PRO A 843 -33.69 -24.96 -41.37
CA PRO A 843 -33.43 -26.07 -42.28
C PRO A 843 -32.86 -27.30 -41.53
N PRO A 844 -33.08 -28.54 -42.01
CA PRO A 844 -32.72 -29.78 -41.28
C PRO A 844 -31.24 -29.92 -40.89
N ASN A 845 -30.36 -29.14 -41.50
CA ASN A 845 -28.91 -29.19 -41.32
C ASN A 845 -28.33 -27.93 -40.66
N LEU A 846 -29.16 -27.06 -40.07
CA LEU A 846 -28.71 -25.84 -39.41
C LEU A 846 -29.19 -25.80 -37.95
N THR A 847 -28.24 -25.77 -37.01
CA THR A 847 -28.57 -25.63 -35.59
C THR A 847 -28.92 -24.19 -35.24
N CYS A 848 -29.67 -23.98 -34.16
CA CYS A 848 -30.05 -22.64 -33.71
C CYS A 848 -28.84 -21.75 -33.33
N PRO A 849 -27.81 -22.26 -32.60
CA PRO A 849 -26.57 -21.52 -32.37
C PRO A 849 -25.85 -21.14 -33.67
N ASP A 850 -25.77 -22.04 -34.66
CA ASP A 850 -25.11 -21.75 -35.95
C ASP A 850 -25.86 -20.69 -36.76
N ALA A 851 -27.19 -20.72 -36.73
CA ALA A 851 -28.04 -19.73 -37.38
C ALA A 851 -27.86 -18.34 -36.76
N ILE A 852 -27.81 -18.25 -35.43
CA ILE A 852 -27.60 -17.00 -34.69
C ILE A 852 -26.20 -16.46 -34.96
N SER A 853 -25.17 -17.29 -34.85
CA SER A 853 -23.77 -16.89 -35.08
C SER A 853 -23.55 -16.39 -36.50
N ARG A 854 -24.11 -17.05 -37.51
CA ARG A 854 -24.07 -16.58 -38.90
C ARG A 854 -24.78 -15.24 -39.06
N THR A 855 -25.96 -15.08 -38.47
CA THR A 855 -26.72 -13.82 -38.55
C THR A 855 -25.94 -12.66 -37.91
N LEU A 856 -25.44 -12.84 -36.69
CA LEU A 856 -24.68 -11.80 -35.98
C LEU A 856 -23.36 -11.43 -36.68
N SER A 857 -22.71 -12.40 -37.34
CA SER A 857 -21.49 -12.14 -38.13
C SER A 857 -21.73 -11.26 -39.37
N THR A 858 -23.00 -11.12 -39.80
CA THR A 858 -23.36 -10.24 -40.92
C THR A 858 -23.75 -8.82 -40.50
N LEU A 859 -23.86 -8.56 -39.19
CA LEU A 859 -24.23 -7.24 -38.67
C LEU A 859 -22.99 -6.35 -38.47
N PRO A 860 -23.08 -5.05 -38.81
CA PRO A 860 -22.05 -4.07 -38.46
C PRO A 860 -21.80 -3.95 -36.94
N PRO A 861 -20.57 -3.63 -36.50
CA PRO A 861 -20.23 -3.54 -35.07
C PRO A 861 -21.07 -2.53 -34.27
N ASP A 862 -21.49 -1.42 -34.87
CA ASP A 862 -22.34 -0.41 -34.25
C ASP A 862 -23.74 -0.96 -33.91
N GLN A 863 -24.30 -1.80 -34.77
CA GLN A 863 -25.58 -2.46 -34.50
C GLN A 863 -25.46 -3.53 -33.41
N LEU A 864 -24.34 -4.27 -33.37
CA LEU A 864 -24.06 -5.22 -32.29
C LEU A 864 -23.91 -4.50 -30.94
N LEU A 865 -23.24 -3.34 -30.92
CA LEU A 865 -23.11 -2.51 -29.72
C LEU A 865 -24.45 -1.92 -29.26
N ASP A 866 -25.33 -1.53 -30.18
CA ASP A 866 -26.65 -1.01 -29.82
C ASP A 866 -27.52 -2.09 -29.16
N ILE A 867 -27.49 -3.32 -29.65
CA ILE A 867 -28.18 -4.47 -29.02
C ILE A 867 -27.69 -4.69 -27.58
N LEU A 868 -26.36 -4.65 -27.37
CA LEU A 868 -25.77 -4.79 -26.04
C LEU A 868 -26.12 -3.61 -25.11
N SER A 869 -26.14 -2.39 -25.65
CA SER A 869 -26.51 -1.17 -24.93
C SER A 869 -27.97 -1.18 -24.50
N GLN A 870 -28.89 -1.60 -25.39
CA GLN A 870 -30.31 -1.74 -25.09
C GLN A 870 -30.55 -2.80 -24.00
N MET A 871 -29.88 -3.94 -24.08
CA MET A 871 -29.99 -4.96 -23.04
C MET A 871 -29.41 -4.49 -21.71
N LYS A 872 -28.25 -3.81 -21.71
CA LYS A 872 -27.69 -3.19 -20.51
C LYS A 872 -28.64 -2.15 -19.92
N GLY A 873 -29.25 -1.32 -20.75
CA GLY A 873 -30.26 -0.35 -20.36
C GLY A 873 -31.47 -1.02 -19.70
N LEU A 874 -31.98 -2.11 -20.29
CA LEU A 874 -33.10 -2.87 -19.71
C LEU A 874 -32.72 -3.49 -18.36
N VAL A 875 -31.53 -4.07 -18.24
CA VAL A 875 -31.03 -4.63 -16.96
C VAL A 875 -30.89 -3.54 -15.89
N MET A 876 -30.41 -2.35 -16.25
CA MET A 876 -30.24 -1.24 -15.30
C MET A 876 -31.57 -0.61 -14.88
N THR A 877 -32.57 -0.60 -15.76
CA THR A 877 -33.85 0.09 -15.53
C THR A 877 -34.94 -0.82 -14.96
N ASP A 878 -34.99 -2.10 -15.37
CA ASP A 878 -35.96 -3.09 -14.90
C ASP A 878 -35.34 -4.49 -14.88
N PRO A 879 -34.55 -4.83 -13.83
CA PRO A 879 -33.87 -6.11 -13.72
C PRO A 879 -34.83 -7.32 -13.77
N ALA A 880 -36.02 -7.19 -13.17
CA ALA A 880 -36.99 -8.27 -13.11
C ALA A 880 -37.54 -8.60 -14.52
N LYS A 881 -37.80 -7.58 -15.33
CA LYS A 881 -38.23 -7.76 -16.72
C LYS A 881 -37.11 -8.28 -17.60
N ALA A 882 -35.87 -7.85 -17.38
CA ALA A 882 -34.70 -8.41 -18.08
C ALA A 882 -34.54 -9.92 -17.80
N THR A 883 -34.67 -10.33 -16.53
CA THR A 883 -34.63 -11.74 -16.14
C THR A 883 -35.73 -12.56 -16.80
N GLU A 884 -36.97 -12.06 -16.79
CA GLU A 884 -38.10 -12.77 -17.41
C GLU A 884 -37.95 -12.87 -18.94
N LEU A 885 -37.42 -11.83 -19.61
CA LEU A 885 -37.15 -11.85 -21.05
C LEU A 885 -36.12 -12.91 -21.43
N LEU A 886 -35.00 -12.99 -20.72
CA LEU A 886 -33.97 -14.00 -20.97
C LEU A 886 -34.45 -15.42 -20.64
N ARG A 887 -35.36 -15.56 -19.67
CA ARG A 887 -35.99 -16.84 -19.33
C ARG A 887 -36.96 -17.32 -20.42
N GLN A 888 -37.74 -16.42 -21.00
CA GLN A 888 -38.70 -16.75 -22.06
C GLN A 888 -38.05 -16.90 -23.45
N ALA A 889 -36.92 -16.23 -23.71
CA ALA A 889 -36.15 -16.36 -24.95
C ALA A 889 -34.66 -16.67 -24.70
N PRO A 890 -34.31 -17.93 -24.38
CA PRO A 890 -32.93 -18.34 -24.11
C PRO A 890 -31.97 -18.08 -25.27
N GLN A 891 -32.47 -18.08 -26.51
CA GLN A 891 -31.68 -17.77 -27.72
C GLN A 891 -31.15 -16.34 -27.73
N LEU A 892 -31.82 -15.40 -27.04
CA LEU A 892 -31.35 -14.02 -26.90
C LEU A 892 -30.11 -13.95 -26.02
N ALA A 893 -30.03 -14.79 -24.97
CA ALA A 893 -28.84 -14.87 -24.13
C ALA A 893 -27.62 -15.32 -24.94
N TYR A 894 -27.79 -16.33 -25.81
CA TYR A 894 -26.73 -16.78 -26.72
C TYR A 894 -26.33 -15.67 -27.70
N ALA A 895 -27.30 -14.95 -28.28
CA ALA A 895 -27.03 -13.85 -29.19
C ALA A 895 -26.23 -12.72 -28.51
N ILE A 896 -26.63 -12.30 -27.30
CA ILE A 896 -25.91 -11.28 -26.51
C ILE A 896 -24.46 -11.72 -26.25
N PHE A 897 -24.24 -12.98 -25.87
CA PHE A 897 -22.91 -13.49 -25.60
C PHE A 897 -22.06 -13.57 -26.87
N GLN A 898 -22.63 -14.05 -27.98
CA GLN A 898 -21.95 -14.11 -29.27
C GLN A 898 -21.60 -12.71 -29.81
N SER A 899 -22.46 -11.70 -29.59
CA SER A 899 -22.15 -10.29 -29.91
C SER A 899 -20.98 -9.75 -29.11
N LEU A 900 -20.89 -10.09 -27.80
CA LEU A 900 -19.75 -9.71 -26.96
C LEU A 900 -18.44 -10.31 -27.47
N LEU A 901 -18.45 -11.56 -27.95
CA LEU A 901 -17.28 -12.22 -28.53
C LEU A 901 -16.87 -11.61 -29.88
N LEU A 902 -17.84 -11.36 -30.78
CA LEU A 902 -17.58 -10.74 -32.08
C LEU A 902 -17.00 -9.33 -31.94
N LEU A 903 -17.36 -8.61 -30.88
CA LEU A 903 -16.80 -7.31 -30.53
C LEU A 903 -15.52 -7.39 -29.68
N GLN A 904 -15.01 -8.60 -29.40
CA GLN A 904 -13.85 -8.86 -28.55
C GLN A 904 -13.94 -8.24 -27.15
N LEU A 905 -15.16 -8.12 -26.61
CA LEU A 905 -15.42 -7.56 -25.28
C LEU A 905 -15.37 -8.60 -24.15
N VAL A 906 -15.31 -9.89 -24.51
CA VAL A 906 -15.25 -11.03 -23.59
C VAL A 906 -14.29 -12.08 -24.13
N ASP A 907 -13.54 -12.74 -23.26
CA ASP A 907 -12.57 -13.78 -23.61
C ASP A 907 -13.28 -15.07 -24.07
N PRO A 908 -12.92 -15.65 -25.23
CA PRO A 908 -13.43 -16.94 -25.70
C PRO A 908 -13.33 -18.09 -24.68
N ALA A 909 -12.37 -18.06 -23.74
CA ALA A 909 -12.19 -19.08 -22.71
C ALA A 909 -13.38 -19.18 -21.72
N ILE A 910 -14.18 -18.12 -21.60
CA ILE A 910 -15.37 -18.08 -20.72
C ILE A 910 -16.51 -18.96 -21.27
N LEU A 911 -16.48 -19.28 -22.57
CA LEU A 911 -17.48 -20.14 -23.23
C LEU A 911 -17.35 -21.60 -22.78
N THR A 912 -16.11 -22.07 -22.58
CA THR A 912 -15.80 -23.44 -22.16
C THR A 912 -16.38 -23.75 -20.78
N SER A 913 -16.30 -22.80 -19.84
CA SER A 913 -16.81 -22.97 -18.47
C SER A 913 -18.35 -22.91 -18.37
N LEU A 914 -19.02 -22.18 -19.27
CA LEU A 914 -20.49 -22.09 -19.33
C LEU A 914 -21.14 -23.29 -20.04
N VAL A 915 -20.46 -23.89 -21.02
CA VAL A 915 -20.93 -25.11 -21.71
C VAL A 915 -20.79 -26.33 -20.80
N GLU A 916 -19.73 -26.43 -19.99
CA GLU A 916 -19.53 -27.50 -19.01
C GLU A 916 -20.59 -27.50 -17.90
N THR A 917 -21.10 -26.33 -17.51
CA THR A 917 -22.14 -26.19 -16.48
C THR A 917 -23.56 -26.46 -16.97
N SER A 918 -23.81 -26.41 -18.28
CA SER A 918 -25.14 -26.64 -18.88
C SER A 918 -25.36 -28.05 -19.44
N ALA A 919 -24.31 -28.87 -19.52
CA ALA A 919 -24.35 -30.25 -20.03
C ALA A 919 -24.53 -31.34 -18.93
N ALA A 920 -24.74 -30.98 -17.66
CA ALA A 920 -24.97 -31.95 -16.60
C ALA A 920 -26.43 -32.48 -16.62
N PRO A 921 -26.66 -33.80 -16.74
CA PRO A 921 -28.01 -34.37 -16.67
C PRO A 921 -28.56 -34.34 -15.24
N ALA A 922 -29.87 -34.15 -15.09
CA ALA A 922 -30.56 -34.12 -13.80
C ALA A 922 -30.41 -35.47 -13.03
N PRO A 923 -30.26 -35.47 -11.69
CA PRO A 923 -30.05 -36.69 -10.93
C PRO A 923 -31.28 -37.60 -10.92
N VAL A 924 -31.07 -38.88 -11.27
CA VAL A 924 -32.06 -39.96 -11.17
C VAL A 924 -32.11 -40.46 -9.73
N ALA A 925 -33.31 -40.61 -9.16
CA ALA A 925 -33.54 -41.13 -7.81
C ALA A 925 -33.08 -42.61 -7.67
N PRO A 926 -32.45 -43.01 -6.56
CA PRO A 926 -31.96 -44.38 -6.40
C PRO A 926 -33.10 -45.37 -6.09
N ALA A 927 -33.08 -46.51 -6.79
CA ALA A 927 -33.94 -47.67 -6.55
C ALA A 927 -33.44 -48.52 -5.35
N PRO A 928 -34.29 -49.38 -4.74
CA PRO A 928 -34.02 -50.01 -3.45
C PRO A 928 -32.98 -51.14 -3.52
N PRO A 929 -32.28 -51.47 -2.41
CA PRO A 929 -31.26 -52.52 -2.41
C PRO A 929 -31.88 -53.93 -2.41
N VAL A 930 -31.39 -54.80 -3.29
CA VAL A 930 -31.66 -56.24 -3.31
C VAL A 930 -30.62 -56.97 -2.45
N GLN A 931 -31.12 -57.89 -1.62
CA GLN A 931 -30.43 -58.64 -0.56
C GLN A 931 -29.31 -59.57 -1.08
N GLN A 932 -28.19 -59.59 -0.36
CA GLN A 932 -27.27 -60.74 -0.35
C GLN A 932 -27.25 -61.39 1.04
N VAL A 933 -27.32 -62.72 1.02
CA VAL A 933 -27.58 -63.64 2.13
C VAL A 933 -26.34 -63.82 2.99
N GLN A 934 -26.43 -63.53 4.30
CA GLN A 934 -25.42 -63.85 5.31
C GLN A 934 -25.83 -65.09 6.11
N GLN A 935 -24.90 -66.03 6.30
CA GLN A 935 -25.03 -67.17 7.21
C GLN A 935 -24.73 -66.78 8.68
N PRO A 936 -25.25 -67.53 9.67
CA PRO A 936 -25.48 -67.02 11.02
C PRO A 936 -24.31 -67.24 12.00
N PRO A 937 -24.15 -66.37 13.02
CA PRO A 937 -23.21 -66.55 14.11
C PRO A 937 -23.79 -67.34 15.30
N PRO A 938 -22.96 -67.98 16.15
CA PRO A 938 -23.40 -68.70 17.33
C PRO A 938 -23.74 -67.77 18.50
N GLN A 939 -24.85 -68.05 19.19
CA GLN A 939 -25.30 -67.38 20.41
C GLN A 939 -24.67 -68.01 21.66
N VAL A 940 -24.22 -67.20 22.62
CA VAL A 940 -24.39 -67.51 24.07
C VAL A 940 -24.63 -66.22 24.89
N THR A 941 -25.53 -66.39 25.85
CA THR A 941 -26.29 -65.55 26.79
C THR A 941 -25.59 -64.53 27.70
N ARG A 942 -26.32 -63.46 28.05
CA ARG A 942 -26.08 -62.46 29.13
C ARG A 942 -26.32 -63.02 30.55
N PRO A 943 -25.77 -62.36 31.58
CA PRO A 943 -26.53 -61.96 32.77
C PRO A 943 -26.45 -60.43 33.08
N PRO A 944 -27.29 -59.90 34.00
CA PRO A 944 -27.66 -58.48 34.07
C PRO A 944 -26.87 -57.62 35.08
N MET A 945 -26.92 -56.30 34.87
CA MET A 945 -26.39 -55.22 35.73
C MET A 945 -27.13 -55.12 37.08
N PRO A 946 -26.50 -54.51 38.10
CA PRO A 946 -27.22 -53.68 39.06
C PRO A 946 -26.64 -52.26 39.22
N TYR A 947 -27.51 -51.38 39.72
CA TYR A 947 -27.40 -49.92 39.83
C TYR A 947 -26.94 -49.47 41.24
N ALA A 948 -26.49 -48.20 41.32
CA ALA A 948 -26.42 -47.29 42.49
C ALA A 948 -25.23 -47.30 43.48
N GLY A 949 -24.71 -46.08 43.78
CA GLY A 949 -24.00 -45.74 45.04
C GLY A 949 -22.98 -44.59 44.98
N TYR A 950 -23.19 -43.52 45.76
CA TYR A 950 -22.24 -42.43 46.14
C TYR A 950 -22.12 -42.46 47.70
N PRO A 951 -21.25 -41.68 48.40
CA PRO A 951 -19.76 -41.57 48.55
C PRO A 951 -19.34 -42.03 50.02
N PRO A 952 -18.30 -41.55 50.78
CA PRO A 952 -17.11 -40.70 50.55
C PRO A 952 -15.74 -41.19 51.16
N GLN A 953 -14.68 -40.42 50.89
CA GLN A 953 -13.55 -40.03 51.78
C GLN A 953 -12.33 -40.94 52.09
N VAL A 954 -11.15 -40.38 51.73
CA VAL A 954 -9.86 -40.20 52.47
C VAL A 954 -8.60 -40.75 51.76
N ALA A 955 -7.60 -39.85 51.67
CA ALA A 955 -6.33 -39.89 50.93
C ALA A 955 -5.34 -41.01 51.31
N PRO A 956 -4.35 -41.25 50.43
CA PRO A 956 -2.96 -40.93 50.84
C PRO A 956 -2.08 -40.27 49.75
N THR A 957 -1.22 -39.35 50.24
CA THR A 957 0.21 -39.09 49.97
C THR A 957 0.85 -39.23 48.56
N PRO A 958 1.83 -38.35 48.22
CA PRO A 958 2.42 -38.20 46.89
C PRO A 958 3.65 -39.10 46.67
N PRO A 959 3.97 -39.51 45.42
CA PRO A 959 5.28 -40.07 45.11
C PRO A 959 6.29 -38.95 44.79
N GLN A 960 7.35 -38.90 45.59
CA GLN A 960 8.63 -38.25 45.28
C GLN A 960 9.48 -39.13 44.31
N PRO A 961 10.55 -38.58 43.72
CA PRO A 961 11.00 -38.89 42.36
C PRO A 961 11.90 -40.12 42.24
N GLN A 962 11.78 -40.86 41.13
CA GLN A 962 12.78 -41.83 40.70
C GLN A 962 13.68 -41.26 39.61
N ALA A 963 14.97 -41.49 39.83
CA ALA A 963 16.12 -41.09 39.02
C ALA A 963 16.12 -41.73 37.61
N PRO A 964 16.79 -41.09 36.63
CA PRO A 964 16.84 -41.55 35.25
C PRO A 964 17.69 -42.83 35.13
N GLN A 965 17.18 -43.81 34.38
CA GLN A 965 17.91 -45.00 33.94
C GLN A 965 17.90 -45.06 32.40
N PRO A 966 18.96 -45.61 31.81
CA PRO A 966 19.53 -45.19 30.53
C PRO A 966 18.71 -45.62 29.31
N TYR A 967 18.60 -44.70 28.35
CA TYR A 967 18.05 -44.94 27.03
C TYR A 967 18.90 -45.97 26.27
N THR A 968 18.33 -47.15 26.04
CA THR A 968 18.76 -48.07 24.99
C THR A 968 18.24 -47.59 23.65
N GLN A 969 19.16 -47.37 22.70
CA GLN A 969 18.92 -46.91 21.34
C GLN A 969 17.88 -47.77 20.58
N PRO A 970 16.85 -47.18 19.97
CA PRO A 970 16.16 -47.77 18.84
C PRO A 970 17.11 -47.82 17.62
N PRO A 971 17.08 -48.88 16.78
CA PRO A 971 17.96 -49.00 15.63
C PRO A 971 17.74 -47.89 14.59
N GLN A 972 18.83 -47.53 13.92
CA GLN A 972 18.94 -46.55 12.83
C GLN A 972 17.80 -46.63 11.80
N GLN A 973 17.19 -45.49 11.48
CA GLN A 973 16.49 -45.31 10.21
C GLN A 973 17.52 -45.34 9.08
N GLN A 974 17.60 -46.47 8.38
CA GLN A 974 18.18 -46.53 7.04
C GLN A 974 17.26 -45.80 6.06
N GLN A 975 17.86 -44.98 5.20
CA GLN A 975 17.25 -44.38 4.02
C GLN A 975 16.41 -45.42 3.25
N ALA A 976 15.14 -45.08 2.95
CA ALA A 976 14.38 -45.79 1.93
C ALA A 976 14.67 -45.15 0.55
N PRO A 977 14.99 -45.92 -0.50
CA PRO A 977 15.42 -45.40 -1.81
C PRO A 977 14.24 -45.01 -2.72
N ALA A 978 14.56 -44.26 -3.78
CA ALA A 978 13.69 -43.84 -4.88
C ALA A 978 12.92 -45.01 -5.55
N MET A 979 11.75 -45.39 -5.02
CA MET A 979 11.00 -46.57 -5.48
C MET A 979 9.50 -46.32 -5.77
N GLU A 980 9.01 -45.08 -5.66
CA GLU A 980 7.59 -44.77 -5.91
C GLU A 980 7.27 -44.65 -7.41
N GLN A 981 8.20 -44.10 -8.21
CA GLN A 981 8.01 -43.90 -9.65
C GLN A 981 8.01 -45.23 -10.44
N GLN A 982 8.79 -46.23 -9.99
CA GLN A 982 8.85 -47.55 -10.62
C GLN A 982 7.57 -48.37 -10.37
N ALA A 983 6.93 -48.18 -9.21
CA ALA A 983 5.64 -48.78 -8.89
C ALA A 983 4.51 -48.21 -9.75
N ILE A 984 4.53 -46.90 -10.03
CA ILE A 984 3.58 -46.24 -10.94
C ILE A 984 3.76 -46.75 -12.38
N TYR A 985 4.99 -46.89 -12.86
CA TYR A 985 5.26 -47.47 -14.19
C TYR A 985 4.81 -48.92 -14.31
N ALA A 986 4.99 -49.73 -13.26
CA ALA A 986 4.48 -51.09 -13.23
C ALA A 986 2.94 -51.13 -13.28
N GLN A 987 2.25 -50.21 -12.60
CA GLN A 987 0.78 -50.09 -12.67
C GLN A 987 0.30 -49.67 -14.05
N VAL A 988 0.97 -48.71 -14.70
CA VAL A 988 0.64 -48.28 -16.07
C VAL A 988 0.85 -49.42 -17.06
N MET A 989 1.91 -50.24 -16.90
CA MET A 989 2.16 -51.42 -17.75
C MET A 989 1.21 -52.59 -17.45
N ALA A 990 0.59 -52.65 -16.27
CA ALA A 990 -0.36 -53.70 -15.89
C ALA A 990 -1.80 -53.47 -16.37
N LEU A 991 -2.16 -52.27 -16.85
CA LEU A 991 -3.49 -52.00 -17.40
C LEU A 991 -3.82 -52.92 -18.60
N THR A 992 -4.99 -53.52 -18.59
CA THR A 992 -5.47 -54.28 -19.75
C THR A 992 -5.88 -53.34 -20.89
N GLN A 993 -5.86 -53.82 -22.13
CA GLN A 993 -6.30 -53.01 -23.27
C GLN A 993 -7.75 -52.52 -23.10
N GLN A 994 -8.61 -53.37 -22.52
CA GLN A 994 -10.00 -53.05 -22.23
C GLN A 994 -10.16 -51.92 -21.19
N GLN A 995 -9.24 -51.82 -20.21
CA GLN A 995 -9.22 -50.70 -19.26
C GLN A 995 -8.74 -49.40 -19.92
N ILE A 996 -7.80 -49.49 -20.87
CA ILE A 996 -7.30 -48.34 -21.63
C ILE A 996 -8.38 -47.81 -22.59
N ASP A 997 -9.12 -48.71 -23.23
CA ASP A 997 -10.20 -48.37 -24.15
C ASP A 997 -11.45 -47.79 -23.43
N ALA A 998 -11.53 -47.95 -22.11
CA ALA A 998 -12.55 -47.32 -21.27
C ALA A 998 -12.17 -45.90 -20.83
N LEU A 999 -10.92 -45.46 -21.04
CA LEU A 999 -10.49 -44.09 -20.73
C LEU A 999 -10.94 -43.08 -21.78
N THR A 1000 -11.07 -41.82 -21.37
CA THR A 1000 -11.30 -40.69 -22.28
C THR A 1000 -10.15 -40.58 -23.28
N PRO A 1001 -10.38 -39.97 -24.46
CA PRO A 1001 -9.36 -39.87 -25.51
C PRO A 1001 -8.04 -39.23 -25.03
N GLU A 1002 -8.07 -38.18 -24.20
CA GLU A 1002 -6.84 -37.59 -23.65
C GLU A 1002 -6.04 -38.58 -22.79
N TYR A 1003 -6.67 -39.21 -21.79
CA TYR A 1003 -5.98 -40.12 -20.89
C TYR A 1003 -5.52 -41.41 -21.57
N ARG A 1004 -6.30 -41.90 -22.55
CA ARG A 1004 -5.92 -43.03 -23.39
C ARG A 1004 -4.62 -42.75 -24.16
N ASN A 1005 -4.55 -41.59 -24.80
CA ASN A 1005 -3.37 -41.19 -25.58
C ASN A 1005 -2.14 -40.99 -24.70
N GLN A 1006 -2.30 -40.43 -23.49
CA GLN A 1006 -1.21 -40.28 -22.52
C GLN A 1006 -0.69 -41.64 -22.02
N ILE A 1007 -1.59 -42.57 -21.64
CA ILE A 1007 -1.21 -43.92 -21.20
C ILE A 1007 -0.47 -44.69 -22.31
N ILE A 1008 -0.93 -44.57 -23.57
CA ILE A 1008 -0.27 -45.21 -24.72
C ILE A 1008 1.13 -44.62 -24.96
N ALA A 1009 1.28 -43.30 -24.89
CA ALA A 1009 2.57 -42.62 -25.05
C ALA A 1009 3.57 -43.02 -23.94
N ILE A 1010 3.11 -43.08 -22.69
CA ILE A 1010 3.93 -43.50 -21.54
C ILE A 1010 4.37 -44.96 -21.72
N ARG A 1011 3.48 -45.87 -22.15
CA ARG A 1011 3.84 -47.27 -22.45
C ARG A 1011 4.88 -47.39 -23.54
N GLN A 1012 4.74 -46.61 -24.61
CA GLN A 1012 5.70 -46.62 -25.72
C GLN A 1012 7.07 -46.09 -25.28
N ALA A 1013 7.11 -45.02 -24.48
CA ALA A 1013 8.35 -44.48 -23.92
C ALA A 1013 9.06 -45.50 -22.99
N ILE A 1014 8.29 -46.18 -22.13
CA ILE A 1014 8.82 -47.23 -21.24
C ILE A 1014 9.35 -48.43 -22.06
N MET A 1015 8.61 -48.89 -23.08
CA MET A 1015 9.07 -50.00 -23.94
C MET A 1015 10.27 -49.65 -24.81
N ALA A 1016 10.47 -48.37 -25.14
CA ALA A 1016 11.63 -47.87 -25.87
C ALA A 1016 12.87 -47.61 -24.99
N GLY A 1017 12.80 -47.91 -23.68
CA GLY A 1017 13.91 -47.69 -22.74
C GLY A 1017 14.13 -46.22 -22.35
N GLY A 1018 13.22 -45.33 -22.72
CA GLY A 1018 13.20 -43.94 -22.28
C GLY A 1018 12.57 -43.81 -20.89
N ARG A 1019 13.05 -42.85 -20.08
CA ARG A 1019 12.33 -42.39 -18.88
C ARG A 1019 11.34 -41.29 -19.35
N PRO A 1020 10.02 -41.57 -19.41
CA PRO A 1020 9.04 -40.54 -19.78
C PRO A 1020 8.94 -39.44 -18.73
#